data_AF-A0AA96Y8B9-F1
#
_entry.id   AF-A0AA96Y8B9-F1
#
_cell.length_a   1.000
_cell.length_b   1.000
_cell.length_c   1.000
_cell.angle_alpha   90.00
_cell.angle_beta   90.00
_cell.angle_gamma   90.00
#
_symmetry.space_group_name_H-M   'P 1'
#
loop_
_entity.id
_entity.type
_entity.pdbx_description
1 polymer ?
#
loop_
_entity_poly.entity_id
_entity_poly.type
_entity_poly.pdbx_seq_one_letter_code
_entity_poly.pdbx_strand_id
1 'polypeptide(L)'
;MAFEFNQIDRIKDFDEAIAVLESDYVPALVEAFANSPEGQAYLKAQPKEAGYLGGWVGSLLYYGYAYMEVTLPKMRQRDVDIVLQQLFPRKLTLAEPDQANCIVPELIAFWKFVQREYKQRHSSKILMFLHEIEPTFAATMNDPRNFGIAKSFFMSGQASGFDMTTPEGLAAYQEQHNQQIREQSLAAISPMIVPEGVPPEFVALMSQQLGLGPVPGLEHLPTDPQALISAIAQHLIDTGVVTLEESESLDAGAEDAADPLNSLLSFANHFQQETLKNTVQEQGVTLSEKAIALLQDLRITPTTPGTIVQDFDRLLERIGADGIPVSSTRQQLNLNILKDLNALLSQPIQIDLKRPQQKSYPNLYGLYLLLRVTGLTQICQTGKTPKLVVNPDLYAAWQTLNPTEKYFTLLEAWLIRGDLELLGEDRNLLNEGSRVLKAWTELSKQPKTYRNYSEQDQLNYWPGFHNLTLMQMFGWVELVCPRPEAGKGWRVKRVKPTPIGDAIATVALSAYHDQEFQWASESDFTLPWGDFQPYFQPYFPEWRQNLTALQPPAHQTGTCIFKVSLGKIWRRLSISSESTLEALGDLIRESVDCDSDHLDLFSFKDAMGRTVEIHHPYNDWRDSKASNEVLIGDLPLQPGMSMTYLFDFGDCWEFNVQLEEIQPGKPKRGSNKILERHGKAPEQYPNWDEDE
;
A
#
# COMPACT_ATOMS: atom_id res chain seq x y z
N MET A 1 25.02 0.60 -47.08
CA MET A 1 26.00 0.67 -45.98
C MET A 1 26.01 -0.68 -45.28
N ALA A 2 27.12 -1.09 -44.65
CA ALA A 2 27.08 -2.29 -43.81
C ALA A 2 26.12 -2.05 -42.63
N PHE A 3 25.27 -3.01 -42.32
CA PHE A 3 24.31 -2.89 -41.22
C PHE A 3 25.05 -2.76 -39.88
N GLU A 4 24.79 -1.68 -39.14
CA GLU A 4 25.45 -1.39 -37.87
C GLU A 4 24.70 -2.07 -36.72
N PHE A 5 25.08 -3.32 -36.40
CA PHE A 5 24.41 -4.14 -35.38
C PHE A 5 24.21 -3.46 -34.01
N ASN A 6 25.13 -2.60 -33.58
CA ASN A 6 25.07 -1.90 -32.28
C ASN A 6 24.56 -0.44 -32.38
N GLN A 7 23.87 -0.05 -33.46
CA GLN A 7 23.42 1.33 -33.68
C GLN A 7 22.54 1.85 -32.54
N ILE A 8 21.54 1.08 -32.12
CA ILE A 8 20.60 1.46 -31.06
C ILE A 8 21.29 1.63 -29.69
N ASP A 9 22.34 0.84 -29.40
CA ASP A 9 23.11 0.95 -28.15
C ASP A 9 23.84 2.30 -27.99
N ARG A 10 24.02 3.06 -29.06
CA ARG A 10 24.76 4.32 -29.08
C ARG A 10 23.85 5.54 -28.88
N ILE A 11 22.53 5.37 -29.01
CA ILE A 11 21.55 6.44 -28.85
C ILE A 11 21.17 6.48 -27.37
N LYS A 12 21.33 7.65 -26.74
CA LYS A 12 21.07 7.84 -25.30
C LYS A 12 19.65 8.31 -25.02
N ASP A 13 19.05 8.97 -26.00
CA ASP A 13 17.68 9.43 -25.92
C ASP A 13 16.73 8.29 -26.31
N PHE A 14 15.76 8.01 -25.46
CA PHE A 14 14.88 6.85 -25.60
C PHE A 14 13.92 7.00 -26.79
N ASP A 15 13.37 8.20 -26.99
CA ASP A 15 12.40 8.47 -28.06
C ASP A 15 13.12 8.53 -29.42
N GLU A 16 14.33 9.12 -29.47
CA GLU A 16 15.21 9.06 -30.65
C GLU A 16 15.58 7.61 -31.01
N ALA A 17 15.86 6.78 -30.01
CA ALA A 17 16.22 5.39 -30.23
C ALA A 17 15.05 4.55 -30.76
N ILE A 18 13.81 4.79 -30.32
CA ILE A 18 12.61 4.15 -30.88
C ILE A 18 12.38 4.61 -32.32
N ALA A 19 12.46 5.91 -32.58
CA ALA A 19 12.28 6.44 -33.93
C ALA A 19 13.29 5.83 -34.92
N VAL A 20 14.57 5.76 -34.54
CA VAL A 20 15.62 5.13 -35.35
C VAL A 20 15.45 3.61 -35.44
N LEU A 21 14.95 2.96 -34.38
CA LEU A 21 14.64 1.54 -34.37
C LEU A 21 13.62 1.19 -35.46
N GLU A 22 12.54 1.96 -35.54
CA GLU A 22 11.42 1.73 -36.46
C GLU A 22 11.72 2.20 -37.89
N SER A 23 12.28 3.40 -38.07
CA SER A 23 12.45 4.00 -39.39
C SER A 23 13.63 3.45 -40.17
N ASP A 24 14.73 3.11 -39.49
CA ASP A 24 16.02 2.84 -40.14
C ASP A 24 16.57 1.45 -39.80
N TYR A 25 16.58 1.08 -38.51
CA TYR A 25 17.28 -0.12 -38.04
C TYR A 25 16.53 -1.40 -38.41
N VAL A 26 15.24 -1.52 -38.08
CA VAL A 26 14.44 -2.71 -38.37
C VAL A 26 14.33 -2.95 -39.89
N PRO A 27 14.01 -1.96 -40.75
CA PRO A 27 13.95 -2.17 -42.20
C PRO A 27 15.27 -2.68 -42.79
N ALA A 28 16.41 -2.08 -42.42
CA ALA A 28 17.72 -2.51 -42.90
C ALA A 28 18.11 -3.91 -42.39
N LEU A 29 17.73 -4.25 -41.16
CA LEU A 29 17.96 -5.57 -40.58
C LEU A 29 17.13 -6.66 -41.26
N VAL A 30 15.85 -6.36 -41.52
CA VAL A 30 14.92 -7.27 -42.20
C VAL A 30 15.35 -7.49 -43.64
N GLU A 31 15.81 -6.46 -44.35
CA GLU A 31 16.38 -6.60 -45.69
C GLU A 31 17.61 -7.52 -45.69
N ALA A 32 18.51 -7.37 -44.71
CA ALA A 32 19.66 -8.25 -44.55
C ALA A 32 19.25 -9.70 -44.23
N PHE A 33 18.23 -9.89 -43.39
CA PHE A 33 17.67 -11.19 -43.07
C PHE A 33 16.99 -11.84 -44.29
N ALA A 34 16.19 -11.11 -45.05
CA ALA A 34 15.52 -11.60 -46.25
C ALA A 34 16.52 -12.12 -47.30
N ASN A 35 17.66 -11.45 -47.45
CA ASN A 35 18.73 -11.84 -48.38
C ASN A 35 19.63 -12.98 -47.84
N SER A 36 19.45 -13.40 -46.59
CA SER A 36 20.24 -14.47 -45.98
C SER A 36 19.77 -15.88 -46.41
N PRO A 37 20.64 -16.92 -46.36
CA PRO A 37 20.22 -18.30 -46.58
C PRO A 37 19.08 -18.73 -45.65
N GLU A 38 19.05 -18.23 -44.41
CA GLU A 38 18.00 -18.52 -43.43
C GLU A 38 16.66 -17.89 -43.81
N GLY A 39 16.66 -16.62 -44.23
CA GLY A 39 15.46 -15.92 -44.71
C GLY A 39 14.91 -16.55 -45.99
N GLN A 40 15.78 -16.88 -46.94
CA GLN A 40 15.38 -17.58 -48.18
C GLN A 40 14.83 -18.98 -47.91
N ALA A 41 15.41 -19.71 -46.94
CA ALA A 41 14.90 -21.01 -46.54
C ALA A 41 13.51 -20.90 -45.86
N TYR A 42 13.31 -19.88 -45.03
CA TYR A 42 12.02 -19.59 -44.40
C TYR A 42 10.95 -19.26 -45.45
N LEU A 43 11.24 -18.36 -46.39
CA LEU A 43 10.34 -17.99 -47.48
C LEU A 43 9.95 -19.17 -48.37
N LYS A 44 10.90 -20.10 -48.62
CA LYS A 44 10.62 -21.32 -49.37
C LYS A 44 9.69 -22.28 -48.61
N ALA A 45 9.81 -22.33 -47.28
CA ALA A 45 8.97 -23.16 -46.43
C ALA A 45 7.58 -22.55 -46.19
N GLN A 46 7.49 -21.22 -46.17
CA GLN A 46 6.29 -20.43 -45.88
C GLN A 46 6.03 -19.38 -46.98
N PRO A 47 5.70 -19.77 -48.22
CA PRO A 47 5.59 -18.84 -49.35
C PRO A 47 4.46 -17.82 -49.20
N LYS A 48 3.47 -18.08 -48.33
CA LYS A 48 2.37 -17.14 -48.03
C LYS A 48 2.83 -15.95 -47.17
N GLU A 49 3.92 -16.11 -46.42
CA GLU A 49 4.46 -15.09 -45.50
C GLU A 49 5.43 -14.12 -46.21
N ALA A 50 5.64 -14.26 -47.52
CA ALA A 50 6.62 -13.47 -48.26
C ALA A 50 6.35 -11.96 -48.23
N GLY A 51 5.08 -11.55 -48.11
CA GLY A 51 4.68 -10.15 -47.97
C GLY A 51 4.82 -9.59 -46.55
N TYR A 52 5.06 -10.44 -45.55
CA TYR A 52 5.07 -10.08 -44.13
C TYR A 52 6.40 -10.38 -43.43
N LEU A 53 7.40 -10.86 -44.18
CA LEU A 53 8.70 -11.25 -43.65
C LEU A 53 9.33 -10.09 -42.86
N GLY A 54 9.69 -10.37 -41.61
CA GLY A 54 10.32 -9.41 -40.72
C GLY A 54 9.35 -8.62 -39.84
N GLY A 55 8.04 -8.79 -40.02
CA GLY A 55 7.03 -8.19 -39.15
C GLY A 55 7.22 -8.63 -37.70
N TRP A 56 7.38 -9.94 -37.46
CA TRP A 56 7.57 -10.48 -36.12
C TRP A 56 8.95 -10.15 -35.53
N VAL A 57 9.96 -10.03 -36.38
CA VAL A 57 11.28 -9.50 -35.99
C VAL A 57 11.15 -8.06 -35.51
N GLY A 58 10.44 -7.22 -36.25
CA GLY A 58 10.16 -5.83 -35.87
C GLY A 58 9.44 -5.75 -34.53
N SER A 59 8.36 -6.52 -34.34
CA SER A 59 7.63 -6.57 -33.08
C SER A 59 8.52 -7.04 -31.91
N LEU A 60 9.33 -8.10 -32.09
CA LEU A 60 10.22 -8.58 -31.03
C LEU A 60 11.20 -7.49 -30.58
N LEU A 61 11.76 -6.73 -31.53
CA LEU A 61 12.72 -5.68 -31.25
C LEU A 61 12.07 -4.45 -30.63
N TYR A 62 10.91 -4.03 -31.15
CA TYR A 62 10.12 -2.94 -30.58
C TYR A 62 9.74 -3.24 -29.13
N TYR A 63 9.10 -4.37 -28.85
CA TYR A 63 8.69 -4.71 -27.48
C TYR A 63 9.89 -4.92 -26.56
N GLY A 64 10.98 -5.50 -27.06
CA GLY A 64 12.22 -5.63 -26.29
C GLY A 64 12.82 -4.28 -25.89
N TYR A 65 12.78 -3.28 -26.76
CA TYR A 65 13.34 -1.96 -26.46
C TYR A 65 12.35 -1.06 -25.71
N ALA A 66 11.13 -0.89 -26.21
CA ALA A 66 10.13 0.02 -25.65
C ALA A 66 9.69 -0.36 -24.23
N TYR A 67 9.72 -1.65 -23.86
CA TYR A 67 9.27 -2.11 -22.54
C TYR A 67 10.41 -2.56 -21.61
N MET A 68 11.58 -2.88 -22.16
CA MET A 68 12.67 -3.44 -21.36
C MET A 68 14.01 -2.74 -21.57
N GLU A 69 14.09 -1.74 -22.45
CA GLU A 69 15.32 -1.06 -22.88
C GLU A 69 16.41 -2.05 -23.35
N VAL A 70 15.98 -3.20 -23.91
CA VAL A 70 16.88 -4.26 -24.39
C VAL A 70 17.05 -4.15 -25.90
N THR A 71 18.29 -3.98 -26.32
CA THR A 71 18.68 -3.96 -27.74
C THR A 71 19.05 -5.37 -28.24
N LEU A 72 18.94 -5.59 -29.55
CA LEU A 72 19.28 -6.88 -30.19
C LEU A 72 20.66 -7.43 -29.80
N PRO A 73 21.76 -6.63 -29.73
CA PRO A 73 23.06 -7.15 -29.31
C PRO A 73 23.09 -7.68 -27.88
N LYS A 74 22.33 -7.05 -26.98
CA LYS A 74 22.32 -7.35 -25.53
C LYS A 74 21.24 -8.35 -25.12
N MET A 75 20.29 -8.64 -26.02
CA MET A 75 19.15 -9.49 -25.76
C MET A 75 19.55 -10.91 -25.33
N ARG A 76 18.90 -11.40 -24.27
CA ARG A 76 19.10 -12.72 -23.68
C ARG A 76 17.83 -13.55 -23.78
N GLN A 77 17.94 -14.85 -23.50
CA GLN A 77 16.80 -15.77 -23.48
C GLN A 77 15.68 -15.27 -22.56
N ARG A 78 15.98 -14.78 -21.35
CA ARG A 78 14.96 -14.22 -20.44
C ARG A 78 14.18 -13.05 -21.05
N ASP A 79 14.82 -12.26 -21.92
CA ASP A 79 14.21 -11.06 -22.48
C ASP A 79 13.26 -11.47 -23.63
N VAL A 80 13.68 -12.42 -24.47
CA VAL A 80 12.83 -13.05 -25.49
C VAL A 80 11.66 -13.82 -24.86
N ASP A 81 11.89 -14.47 -23.73
CA ASP A 81 10.87 -15.15 -22.94
C ASP A 81 9.78 -14.19 -22.45
N ILE A 82 10.17 -13.06 -21.85
CA ILE A 82 9.21 -12.03 -21.43
C ILE A 82 8.44 -11.47 -22.63
N VAL A 83 9.13 -11.17 -23.74
CA VAL A 83 8.44 -10.63 -24.92
C VAL A 83 7.43 -11.63 -25.48
N LEU A 84 7.82 -12.89 -25.66
CA LEU A 84 6.97 -13.90 -26.30
C LEU A 84 5.91 -14.48 -25.37
N GLN A 85 6.26 -14.84 -24.13
CA GLN A 85 5.31 -15.51 -23.23
C GLN A 85 4.47 -14.54 -22.40
N GLN A 86 4.82 -13.26 -22.37
CA GLN A 86 4.07 -12.25 -21.60
C GLN A 86 3.59 -11.09 -22.48
N LEU A 87 4.48 -10.37 -23.16
CA LEU A 87 4.09 -9.14 -23.86
C LEU A 87 3.25 -9.42 -25.12
N PHE A 88 3.62 -10.39 -25.94
CA PHE A 88 2.90 -10.74 -27.17
C PHE A 88 1.46 -11.22 -26.89
N PRO A 89 1.23 -12.26 -26.06
CA PRO A 89 -0.12 -12.68 -25.67
C PRO A 89 -0.93 -11.56 -25.05
N ARG A 90 -0.28 -10.66 -24.28
CA ARG A 90 -0.95 -9.56 -23.57
C ARG A 90 -1.31 -8.38 -24.46
N LYS A 91 -0.51 -8.06 -25.48
CA LYS A 91 -0.57 -6.77 -26.19
C LYS A 91 -0.79 -6.85 -27.69
N LEU A 92 -0.43 -7.96 -28.34
CA LEU A 92 -0.57 -8.10 -29.79
C LEU A 92 -1.87 -8.83 -30.14
N THR A 93 -2.69 -8.18 -30.97
CA THR A 93 -3.88 -8.77 -31.57
C THR A 93 -3.52 -9.38 -32.91
N LEU A 94 -3.98 -10.60 -33.15
CA LEU A 94 -3.82 -11.26 -34.45
C LEU A 94 -5.10 -11.08 -35.23
N ALA A 95 -4.99 -10.81 -36.53
CA ALA A 95 -6.16 -10.75 -37.40
C ALA A 95 -6.84 -12.12 -37.48
N GLU A 96 -6.03 -13.19 -37.50
CA GLU A 96 -6.49 -14.57 -37.43
C GLU A 96 -5.66 -15.37 -36.40
N PRO A 97 -6.27 -16.20 -35.55
CA PRO A 97 -5.55 -16.97 -34.52
C PRO A 97 -4.43 -17.87 -35.05
N ASP A 98 -4.54 -18.32 -36.31
CA ASP A 98 -3.56 -19.20 -36.95
C ASP A 98 -2.28 -18.47 -37.37
N GLN A 99 -2.28 -17.13 -37.44
CA GLN A 99 -1.07 -16.32 -37.62
C GLN A 99 -0.05 -16.56 -36.49
N ALA A 100 -0.50 -16.98 -35.31
CA ALA A 100 0.41 -17.34 -34.21
C ALA A 100 1.40 -18.45 -34.61
N ASN A 101 1.04 -19.29 -35.59
CA ASN A 101 1.86 -20.40 -36.05
C ASN A 101 3.08 -19.96 -36.87
N CYS A 102 3.12 -18.73 -37.41
CA CYS A 102 4.27 -18.26 -38.20
C CYS A 102 5.29 -17.46 -37.37
N ILE A 103 4.91 -16.98 -36.17
CA ILE A 103 5.70 -16.13 -35.28
C ILE A 103 7.02 -16.81 -34.86
N VAL A 104 6.93 -17.94 -34.15
CA VAL A 104 8.14 -18.63 -33.64
C VAL A 104 9.01 -19.18 -34.77
N PRO A 105 8.45 -19.78 -35.84
CA PRO A 105 9.26 -20.18 -37.00
C PRO A 105 10.05 -19.05 -37.67
N GLU A 106 9.48 -17.84 -37.79
CA GLU A 106 10.20 -16.68 -38.31
C GLU A 106 11.34 -16.29 -37.38
N LEU A 107 11.06 -16.20 -36.08
CA LEU A 107 12.07 -15.84 -35.07
C LEU A 107 13.19 -16.87 -34.99
N ILE A 108 12.92 -18.17 -35.18
CA ILE A 108 13.95 -19.21 -35.26
C ILE A 108 14.86 -18.96 -36.47
N ALA A 109 14.29 -18.67 -37.64
CA ALA A 109 15.07 -18.37 -38.84
C ALA A 109 15.91 -17.10 -38.65
N PHE A 110 15.32 -16.05 -38.08
CA PHE A 110 16.00 -14.81 -37.75
C PHE A 110 17.14 -15.00 -36.75
N TRP A 111 16.93 -15.73 -35.65
CA TRP A 111 17.98 -15.96 -34.66
C TRP A 111 19.11 -16.87 -35.15
N LYS A 112 18.85 -17.77 -36.12
CA LYS A 112 19.90 -18.50 -36.84
C LYS A 112 20.76 -17.56 -37.69
N PHE A 113 20.12 -16.62 -38.41
CA PHE A 113 20.82 -15.56 -39.13
C PHE A 113 21.67 -14.71 -38.18
N VAL A 114 21.10 -14.23 -37.06
CA VAL A 114 21.83 -13.41 -36.07
C VAL A 114 23.01 -14.18 -35.45
N GLN A 115 22.83 -15.48 -35.18
CA GLN A 115 23.90 -16.34 -34.68
C GLN A 115 25.05 -16.48 -35.69
N ARG A 116 24.74 -16.70 -36.96
CA ARG A 116 25.74 -16.87 -38.02
C ARG A 116 26.46 -15.57 -38.34
N GLU A 117 25.71 -14.50 -38.59
CA GLU A 117 26.21 -13.24 -39.12
C GLU A 117 26.88 -12.40 -38.02
N TYR A 118 26.22 -12.25 -36.87
CA TYR A 118 26.66 -11.32 -35.81
C TYR A 118 27.25 -12.03 -34.58
N LYS A 119 27.21 -13.37 -34.52
CA LYS A 119 27.76 -14.17 -33.41
C LYS A 119 27.30 -13.69 -32.04
N GLN A 120 26.02 -13.29 -31.94
CA GLN A 120 25.45 -12.76 -30.71
C GLN A 120 25.59 -13.79 -29.56
N ARG A 121 26.09 -13.33 -28.41
CA ARG A 121 26.60 -14.15 -27.30
C ARG A 121 25.58 -15.16 -26.73
N HIS A 122 24.30 -14.83 -26.78
CA HIS A 122 23.21 -15.57 -26.17
C HIS A 122 22.30 -16.29 -27.18
N SER A 123 22.56 -16.13 -28.48
CA SER A 123 21.76 -16.67 -29.59
C SER A 123 21.51 -18.18 -29.48
N SER A 124 22.48 -18.97 -29.03
CA SER A 124 22.28 -20.42 -28.88
C SER A 124 21.25 -20.76 -27.80
N LYS A 125 21.25 -20.02 -26.67
CA LYS A 125 20.25 -20.22 -25.61
C LYS A 125 18.86 -19.72 -26.03
N ILE A 126 18.81 -18.65 -26.82
CA ILE A 126 17.57 -18.12 -27.37
C ILE A 126 16.97 -19.12 -28.37
N LEU A 127 17.78 -19.69 -29.27
CA LEU A 127 17.31 -20.72 -30.22
C LEU A 127 16.79 -21.98 -29.53
N MET A 128 17.46 -22.43 -28.46
CA MET A 128 16.95 -23.56 -27.67
C MET A 128 15.57 -23.25 -27.08
N PHE A 129 15.41 -22.06 -26.51
CA PHE A 129 14.14 -21.61 -25.96
C PHE A 129 13.04 -21.49 -27.02
N LEU A 130 13.34 -20.91 -28.18
CA LEU A 130 12.36 -20.78 -29.26
C LEU A 130 11.85 -22.15 -29.74
N HIS A 131 12.74 -23.13 -29.88
CA HIS A 131 12.35 -24.50 -30.21
C HIS A 131 11.56 -25.19 -29.08
N GLU A 132 11.81 -24.83 -27.82
CA GLU A 132 11.06 -25.35 -26.68
C GLU A 132 9.61 -24.86 -26.66
N ILE A 133 9.38 -23.58 -26.96
CA ILE A 133 8.03 -22.99 -26.91
C ILE A 133 7.24 -23.15 -28.22
N GLU A 134 7.91 -23.38 -29.35
CA GLU A 134 7.28 -23.49 -30.68
C GLU A 134 6.00 -24.35 -30.69
N PRO A 135 5.94 -25.56 -30.07
CA PRO A 135 4.75 -26.41 -30.13
C PRO A 135 3.56 -25.87 -29.35
N THR A 136 3.79 -25.05 -28.32
CA THR A 136 2.75 -24.56 -27.40
C THR A 136 2.45 -23.08 -27.58
N PHE A 137 3.31 -22.34 -28.30
CA PHE A 137 3.23 -20.89 -28.40
C PHE A 137 1.92 -20.40 -29.00
N ALA A 138 1.40 -21.07 -30.04
CA ALA A 138 0.11 -20.69 -30.63
C ALA A 138 -1.05 -20.82 -29.63
N ALA A 139 -1.00 -21.81 -28.74
CA ALA A 139 -1.97 -21.94 -27.65
C ALA A 139 -1.78 -20.83 -26.62
N THR A 140 -0.53 -20.54 -26.23
CA THR A 140 -0.20 -19.45 -25.29
C THR A 140 -0.65 -18.08 -25.81
N MET A 141 -0.44 -17.80 -27.10
CA MET A 141 -0.75 -16.54 -27.77
C MET A 141 -2.26 -16.27 -27.90
N ASN A 142 -3.04 -17.34 -28.04
CA ASN A 142 -4.49 -17.30 -28.21
C ASN A 142 -5.28 -17.60 -26.92
N ASP A 143 -4.60 -17.84 -25.80
CA ASP A 143 -5.24 -18.07 -24.50
C ASP A 143 -5.73 -16.75 -23.89
N PRO A 144 -7.05 -16.54 -23.72
CA PRO A 144 -7.60 -15.30 -23.20
C PRO A 144 -7.09 -14.92 -21.81
N ARG A 145 -6.62 -15.88 -21.01
CA ARG A 145 -6.04 -15.64 -19.68
C ARG A 145 -4.72 -14.88 -19.73
N ASN A 146 -4.05 -14.89 -20.89
CA ASN A 146 -2.79 -14.20 -21.10
C ASN A 146 -2.99 -12.81 -21.74
N PHE A 147 -4.23 -12.39 -22.03
CA PHE A 147 -4.52 -11.13 -22.69
C PHE A 147 -4.46 -9.96 -21.71
N GLY A 148 -4.02 -8.80 -22.20
CA GLY A 148 -4.14 -7.54 -21.49
C GLY A 148 -5.51 -6.92 -21.71
N ILE A 149 -5.91 -6.01 -20.83
CA ILE A 149 -7.25 -5.40 -20.78
C ILE A 149 -7.73 -4.94 -22.17
N ALA A 150 -6.93 -4.16 -22.90
CA ALA A 150 -7.27 -3.68 -24.24
C ALA A 150 -7.49 -4.82 -25.26
N LYS A 151 -6.66 -5.87 -25.23
CA LYS A 151 -6.81 -7.03 -26.11
C LYS A 151 -8.03 -7.88 -25.73
N SER A 152 -8.28 -8.06 -24.43
CA SER A 152 -9.47 -8.77 -23.94
C SER A 152 -10.75 -8.07 -24.37
N PHE A 153 -10.79 -6.74 -24.28
CA PHE A 153 -11.90 -5.93 -24.74
C PHE A 153 -12.16 -6.12 -26.24
N PHE A 154 -11.10 -5.96 -27.06
CA PHE A 154 -11.17 -6.11 -28.52
C PHE A 154 -11.64 -7.52 -28.94
N MET A 155 -11.04 -8.57 -28.37
CA MET A 155 -11.39 -9.96 -28.71
C MET A 155 -12.80 -10.33 -28.26
N SER A 156 -13.24 -9.80 -27.12
CA SER A 156 -14.59 -10.03 -26.58
C SER A 156 -15.68 -9.36 -27.42
N GLY A 157 -15.40 -8.18 -27.98
CA GLY A 157 -16.30 -7.53 -28.93
C GLY A 157 -16.42 -8.27 -30.26
N GLN A 158 -15.29 -8.70 -30.82
CA GLN A 158 -15.27 -9.49 -32.05
C GLN A 158 -16.00 -10.84 -31.88
N ALA A 159 -15.81 -11.51 -30.74
CA ALA A 159 -16.53 -12.74 -30.40
C ALA A 159 -18.03 -12.51 -30.19
N SER A 160 -18.42 -11.31 -29.76
CA SER A 160 -19.82 -10.90 -29.60
C SER A 160 -20.49 -10.48 -30.92
N GLY A 161 -19.77 -10.59 -32.04
CA GLY A 161 -20.28 -10.32 -33.39
C GLY A 161 -20.22 -8.85 -33.79
N PHE A 162 -19.53 -8.00 -33.02
CA PHE A 162 -19.30 -6.61 -33.36
C PHE A 162 -18.12 -6.47 -34.31
N ASP A 163 -18.24 -5.55 -35.25
CA ASP A 163 -17.13 -5.15 -36.10
C ASP A 163 -16.22 -4.18 -35.34
N MET A 164 -15.28 -4.75 -34.58
CA MET A 164 -14.33 -4.02 -33.73
C MET A 164 -13.28 -3.24 -34.51
N THR A 165 -13.36 -3.26 -35.85
CA THR A 165 -12.50 -2.46 -36.75
C THR A 165 -13.21 -1.21 -37.27
N THR A 166 -14.42 -0.93 -36.78
CA THR A 166 -15.23 0.23 -37.16
C THR A 166 -15.70 1.02 -35.93
N PRO A 167 -15.77 2.36 -36.00
CA PRO A 167 -16.15 3.19 -34.86
C PRO A 167 -17.55 2.86 -34.33
N GLU A 168 -18.49 2.52 -35.21
CA GLU A 168 -19.85 2.15 -34.83
C GLU A 168 -19.90 0.79 -34.12
N GLY A 169 -19.10 -0.18 -34.54
CA GLY A 169 -19.01 -1.49 -33.90
C GLY A 169 -18.30 -1.43 -32.55
N LEU A 170 -17.25 -0.61 -32.45
CA LEU A 170 -16.51 -0.37 -31.21
C LEU A 170 -17.41 0.32 -30.17
N ALA A 171 -18.11 1.40 -30.55
CA ALA A 171 -18.99 2.14 -29.64
C ALA A 171 -20.19 1.30 -29.20
N ALA A 172 -20.80 0.52 -30.10
CA ALA A 172 -21.91 -0.35 -29.77
C ALA A 172 -21.49 -1.50 -28.84
N TYR A 173 -20.28 -2.07 -29.06
CA TYR A 173 -19.75 -3.06 -28.13
C TYR A 173 -19.34 -2.43 -26.80
N GLN A 174 -18.75 -1.24 -26.80
CA GLN A 174 -18.39 -0.51 -25.59
C GLN A 174 -19.63 -0.22 -24.73
N GLU A 175 -20.74 0.19 -25.33
CA GLU A 175 -21.99 0.43 -24.61
C GLU A 175 -22.55 -0.88 -24.02
N GLN A 176 -22.54 -1.97 -24.79
CA GLN A 176 -22.95 -3.29 -24.29
C GLN A 176 -21.99 -3.84 -23.23
N HIS A 177 -20.68 -3.68 -23.41
CA HIS A 177 -19.64 -4.13 -22.50
C HIS A 177 -19.67 -3.31 -21.22
N ASN A 178 -19.91 -2.00 -21.29
CA ASN A 178 -20.08 -1.13 -20.13
C ASN A 178 -21.41 -1.36 -19.42
N GLN A 179 -22.45 -1.77 -20.12
CA GLN A 179 -23.70 -2.22 -19.52
C GLN A 179 -23.51 -3.58 -18.83
N GLN A 180 -22.81 -4.52 -19.46
CA GLN A 180 -22.42 -5.80 -18.87
C GLN A 180 -21.43 -5.63 -17.74
N ILE A 181 -20.50 -4.67 -17.79
CA ILE A 181 -19.59 -4.28 -16.70
C ILE A 181 -20.34 -3.49 -15.65
N ARG A 182 -21.39 -2.72 -15.93
CA ARG A 182 -22.24 -2.16 -14.87
C ARG A 182 -22.99 -3.27 -14.15
N GLU A 183 -23.47 -4.27 -14.89
CA GLU A 183 -24.14 -5.45 -14.35
C GLU A 183 -23.15 -6.46 -13.70
N GLN A 184 -21.88 -6.48 -14.14
CA GLN A 184 -20.80 -7.35 -13.64
C GLN A 184 -19.85 -6.67 -12.65
N SER A 185 -19.73 -5.35 -12.57
CA SER A 185 -19.01 -4.61 -11.52
C SER A 185 -19.84 -4.57 -10.23
N LEU A 186 -21.14 -4.80 -10.36
CA LEU A 186 -22.02 -5.28 -9.29
C LEU A 186 -21.82 -6.80 -9.00
N ALA A 187 -20.92 -7.49 -9.71
CA ALA A 187 -20.64 -8.93 -9.64
C ALA A 187 -19.13 -9.35 -9.55
N ALA A 188 -18.13 -8.46 -9.69
CA ALA A 188 -16.74 -8.85 -10.04
C ALA A 188 -15.62 -7.88 -9.57
N ILE A 189 -15.32 -7.87 -8.28
CA ILE A 189 -14.04 -7.37 -7.72
C ILE A 189 -13.26 -8.61 -7.27
N SER A 190 -12.14 -8.87 -7.92
CA SER A 190 -11.05 -9.68 -7.37
C SER A 190 -9.80 -9.56 -8.25
N PRO A 191 -8.59 -9.80 -7.72
CA PRO A 191 -8.29 -10.68 -6.59
C PRO A 191 -7.72 -9.95 -5.36
N MET A 192 -8.41 -10.08 -4.22
CA MET A 192 -7.73 -9.99 -2.92
C MET A 192 -6.89 -11.26 -2.74
N ILE A 193 -5.57 -11.10 -2.66
CA ILE A 193 -4.70 -12.13 -2.09
C ILE A 193 -5.10 -12.26 -0.63
N VAL A 194 -5.58 -13.45 -0.23
CA VAL A 194 -5.93 -13.76 1.17
C VAL A 194 -4.69 -13.54 2.04
N PRO A 195 -4.68 -12.56 2.97
CA PRO A 195 -3.57 -12.38 3.89
C PRO A 195 -3.44 -13.60 4.82
N GLU A 196 -2.22 -14.02 5.11
CA GLU A 196 -1.93 -15.15 6.00
C GLU A 196 -2.51 -14.87 7.41
N GLY A 197 -3.48 -15.68 7.86
CA GLY A 197 -4.16 -15.53 9.16
C GLY A 197 -5.58 -14.97 9.11
N VAL A 198 -6.10 -14.63 7.92
CA VAL A 198 -7.51 -14.26 7.73
C VAL A 198 -8.32 -15.50 7.35
N PRO A 199 -9.44 -15.82 8.04
CA PRO A 199 -10.28 -16.96 7.71
C PRO A 199 -10.79 -16.87 6.26
N PRO A 200 -10.74 -17.94 5.47
CA PRO A 200 -11.27 -17.96 4.11
C PRO A 200 -12.76 -17.56 4.05
N GLU A 201 -13.53 -17.87 5.09
CA GLU A 201 -14.93 -17.50 5.27
C GLU A 201 -15.13 -15.98 5.37
N PHE A 202 -14.15 -15.28 5.96
CA PHE A 202 -14.16 -13.81 6.04
C PHE A 202 -13.97 -13.19 4.66
N VAL A 203 -13.08 -13.76 3.85
CA VAL A 203 -12.85 -13.34 2.46
C VAL A 203 -14.06 -13.63 1.60
N ALA A 204 -14.74 -14.77 1.81
CA ALA A 204 -15.98 -15.12 1.12
C ALA A 204 -17.15 -14.19 1.51
N LEU A 205 -17.28 -13.81 2.78
CA LEU A 205 -18.30 -12.87 3.25
C LEU A 205 -18.09 -11.48 2.66
N MET A 206 -16.85 -11.01 2.71
CA MET A 206 -16.41 -9.77 2.05
C MET A 206 -16.73 -9.76 0.56
N SER A 207 -16.43 -10.88 -0.13
CA SER A 207 -16.73 -11.05 -1.54
C SER A 207 -18.23 -10.97 -1.84
N GLN A 208 -19.07 -11.60 -1.02
CA GLN A 208 -20.52 -11.57 -1.24
C GLN A 208 -21.13 -10.20 -0.94
N GLN A 209 -20.66 -9.54 0.10
CA GLN A 209 -21.15 -8.24 0.56
C GLN A 209 -20.80 -7.08 -0.37
N LEU A 210 -19.62 -7.13 -0.97
CA LEU A 210 -19.20 -6.18 -1.98
C LEU A 210 -19.84 -6.46 -3.36
N GLY A 211 -20.64 -7.52 -3.49
CA GLY A 211 -21.29 -7.93 -4.73
C GLY A 211 -20.32 -8.60 -5.71
N LEU A 212 -19.38 -9.42 -5.26
CA LEU A 212 -18.22 -9.87 -6.06
C LEU A 212 -18.32 -11.36 -6.45
N GLY A 213 -19.45 -11.99 -6.13
CA GLY A 213 -19.68 -13.42 -6.34
C GLY A 213 -18.81 -14.33 -5.46
N PRO A 214 -18.84 -15.65 -5.68
CA PRO A 214 -18.04 -16.62 -4.96
C PRO A 214 -16.53 -16.49 -5.31
N VAL A 215 -15.67 -16.48 -4.30
CA VAL A 215 -14.22 -16.33 -4.45
C VAL A 215 -13.61 -17.60 -5.05
N PRO A 216 -12.79 -17.51 -6.13
CA PRO A 216 -12.11 -18.66 -6.71
C PRO A 216 -11.21 -19.39 -5.69
N GLY A 217 -11.40 -20.69 -5.54
CA GLY A 217 -10.75 -21.53 -4.52
C GLY A 217 -11.51 -21.67 -3.19
N LEU A 218 -12.56 -20.86 -2.97
CA LEU A 218 -13.41 -20.88 -1.77
C LEU A 218 -14.87 -21.21 -2.09
N GLU A 219 -15.15 -21.78 -3.27
CA GLU A 219 -16.50 -22.09 -3.76
C GLU A 219 -17.22 -23.17 -2.92
N HIS A 220 -16.48 -23.84 -2.03
CA HIS A 220 -17.00 -24.80 -1.07
C HIS A 220 -17.63 -24.15 0.17
N LEU A 221 -17.43 -22.85 0.37
CA LEU A 221 -17.97 -22.11 1.51
C LEU A 221 -19.43 -21.67 1.26
N PRO A 222 -20.22 -21.44 2.34
CA PRO A 222 -21.62 -21.02 2.21
C PRO A 222 -21.77 -19.71 1.40
N THR A 223 -22.90 -19.59 0.67
CA THR A 223 -23.30 -18.36 -0.05
C THR A 223 -24.28 -17.48 0.71
N ASP A 224 -24.71 -17.95 1.88
CA ASP A 224 -25.59 -17.22 2.77
C ASP A 224 -24.73 -16.38 3.73
N PRO A 225 -24.91 -15.05 3.79
CA PRO A 225 -24.13 -14.17 4.66
C PRO A 225 -24.21 -14.59 6.13
N GLN A 226 -25.38 -15.03 6.61
CA GLN A 226 -25.55 -15.51 7.98
C GLN A 226 -24.71 -16.78 8.23
N ALA A 227 -24.79 -17.76 7.33
CA ALA A 227 -23.98 -18.98 7.42
C ALA A 227 -22.47 -18.74 7.33
N LEU A 228 -22.02 -17.72 6.60
CA LEU A 228 -20.61 -17.31 6.57
C LEU A 228 -20.19 -16.60 7.86
N ILE A 229 -21.03 -15.73 8.42
CA ILE A 229 -20.81 -15.12 9.74
C ILE A 229 -20.67 -16.22 10.80
N SER A 230 -21.55 -17.22 10.79
CA SER A 230 -21.46 -18.38 11.68
C SER A 230 -20.18 -19.21 11.44
N ALA A 231 -19.76 -19.37 10.19
CA ALA A 231 -18.54 -20.13 9.85
C ALA A 231 -17.25 -19.37 10.22
N ILE A 232 -17.24 -18.04 10.12
CA ILE A 232 -16.15 -17.18 10.64
C ILE A 232 -16.09 -17.29 12.15
N ALA A 233 -17.22 -17.17 12.83
CA ALA A 233 -17.32 -17.39 14.28
C ALA A 233 -16.78 -18.77 14.68
N GLN A 234 -17.17 -19.83 13.96
CA GLN A 234 -16.69 -21.19 14.21
C GLN A 234 -15.19 -21.35 13.91
N HIS A 235 -14.66 -20.74 12.86
CA HIS A 235 -13.22 -20.75 12.55
C HIS A 235 -12.42 -20.03 13.64
N LEU A 236 -12.92 -18.91 14.14
CA LEU A 236 -12.35 -18.17 15.27
C LEU A 236 -12.42 -18.99 16.57
N ILE A 237 -13.47 -19.81 16.76
CA ILE A 237 -13.56 -20.77 17.85
C ILE A 237 -12.51 -21.89 17.72
N ASP A 238 -12.41 -22.49 16.55
CA ASP A 238 -11.53 -23.64 16.28
C ASP A 238 -10.03 -23.25 16.36
N THR A 239 -9.72 -21.98 16.06
CA THR A 239 -8.38 -21.40 16.20
C THR A 239 -8.08 -20.89 17.61
N GLY A 240 -9.04 -20.96 18.53
CA GLY A 240 -8.90 -20.53 19.92
C GLY A 240 -8.87 -19.00 20.08
N VAL A 241 -9.40 -18.28 19.10
CA VAL A 241 -9.51 -16.81 19.09
C VAL A 241 -10.79 -16.36 19.81
N VAL A 242 -11.88 -17.15 19.74
CA VAL A 242 -13.22 -16.89 20.30
C VAL A 242 -13.77 -18.17 20.99
N THR A 243 -14.75 -18.09 21.91
CA THR A 243 -15.43 -19.22 22.57
C THR A 243 -16.84 -19.44 22.00
N LEU A 244 -17.41 -20.64 22.20
CA LEU A 244 -18.76 -20.98 21.71
C LEU A 244 -19.85 -20.03 22.24
N GLU A 245 -19.73 -19.57 23.49
CA GLU A 245 -20.68 -18.62 24.11
C GLU A 245 -20.61 -17.22 23.47
N GLU A 246 -19.45 -16.81 22.95
CA GLU A 246 -19.25 -15.52 22.27
C GLU A 246 -19.85 -15.50 20.85
N SER A 247 -19.89 -16.66 20.16
CA SER A 247 -20.51 -16.78 18.83
C SER A 247 -22.03 -16.58 18.81
N GLU A 248 -22.72 -16.91 19.91
CA GLU A 248 -24.17 -16.76 20.01
C GLU A 248 -24.58 -15.28 20.23
N SER A 249 -23.70 -14.44 20.81
CA SER A 249 -23.93 -12.99 20.91
C SER A 249 -23.67 -12.22 19.61
N LEU A 250 -22.83 -12.78 18.73
CA LEU A 250 -22.52 -12.26 17.39
C LEU A 250 -23.71 -12.36 16.42
N ASP A 251 -24.52 -13.41 16.54
CA ASP A 251 -25.69 -13.66 15.68
C ASP A 251 -26.86 -12.70 16.00
N ALA A 252 -26.98 -12.26 17.26
CA ALA A 252 -28.07 -11.40 17.73
C ALA A 252 -27.95 -9.92 17.33
N GLY A 253 -26.75 -9.45 16.96
CA GLY A 253 -26.51 -8.06 16.51
C GLY A 253 -26.58 -7.87 14.99
N ALA A 254 -26.60 -8.97 14.23
CA ALA A 254 -26.57 -8.97 12.77
C ALA A 254 -27.98 -8.88 12.12
N GLU A 255 -29.05 -9.05 12.89
CA GLU A 255 -30.43 -9.09 12.36
C GLU A 255 -30.97 -7.71 11.91
N ASP A 256 -30.33 -6.59 12.25
CA ASP A 256 -30.84 -5.23 12.00
C ASP A 256 -29.93 -4.33 11.12
N ALA A 257 -28.83 -4.84 10.54
CA ALA A 257 -27.90 -4.02 9.74
C ALA A 257 -28.24 -4.03 8.24
N ALA A 258 -28.64 -2.87 7.71
CA ALA A 258 -29.00 -2.69 6.29
C ALA A 258 -27.80 -2.56 5.32
N ASP A 259 -26.56 -2.44 5.83
CA ASP A 259 -25.35 -2.18 5.03
C ASP A 259 -24.17 -3.08 5.47
N PRO A 260 -23.66 -3.97 4.61
CA PRO A 260 -22.66 -4.96 4.98
C PRO A 260 -21.19 -4.47 5.03
N LEU A 261 -20.83 -3.36 4.39
CA LEU A 261 -19.47 -2.77 4.52
C LEU A 261 -19.34 -1.97 5.83
N ASN A 262 -20.43 -1.35 6.27
CA ASN A 262 -20.57 -0.92 7.67
C ASN A 262 -20.52 -2.11 8.62
N SER A 263 -21.08 -3.26 8.24
CA SER A 263 -20.91 -4.53 8.97
C SER A 263 -19.44 -4.97 9.07
N LEU A 264 -18.56 -4.59 8.12
CA LEU A 264 -17.13 -4.94 8.12
C LEU A 264 -16.22 -3.96 8.89
N LEU A 265 -16.49 -2.66 8.81
CA LEU A 265 -15.84 -1.69 9.70
C LEU A 265 -16.33 -1.88 11.14
N SER A 266 -17.62 -2.19 11.31
CA SER A 266 -18.12 -2.72 12.57
C SER A 266 -17.51 -4.08 12.86
N PHE A 267 -17.19 -4.94 11.88
CA PHE A 267 -16.53 -6.23 12.12
C PHE A 267 -15.12 -6.03 12.65
N ALA A 268 -14.31 -5.13 12.10
CA ALA A 268 -12.96 -4.89 12.63
C ALA A 268 -13.04 -4.37 14.06
N ASN A 269 -13.92 -3.38 14.31
CA ASN A 269 -14.17 -2.85 15.65
C ASN A 269 -14.73 -3.94 16.60
N HIS A 270 -15.68 -4.73 16.13
CA HIS A 270 -16.31 -5.79 16.90
C HIS A 270 -15.35 -6.95 17.18
N PHE A 271 -14.57 -7.36 16.19
CA PHE A 271 -13.50 -8.35 16.33
C PHE A 271 -12.45 -7.89 17.35
N GLN A 272 -12.08 -6.60 17.33
CA GLN A 272 -11.22 -6.03 18.36
C GLN A 272 -11.87 -6.09 19.74
N GLN A 273 -13.14 -5.66 19.85
CA GLN A 273 -13.90 -5.69 21.10
C GLN A 273 -14.00 -7.12 21.66
N GLU A 274 -14.39 -8.10 20.84
CA GLU A 274 -14.48 -9.51 21.23
C GLU A 274 -13.11 -10.06 21.62
N THR A 275 -12.06 -9.78 20.84
CA THR A 275 -10.69 -10.20 21.21
C THR A 275 -10.29 -9.70 22.59
N LEU A 276 -10.64 -8.46 22.94
CA LEU A 276 -10.37 -7.88 24.25
C LEU A 276 -11.29 -8.42 25.35
N LYS A 277 -12.59 -8.65 25.07
CA LYS A 277 -13.51 -9.34 25.98
C LYS A 277 -12.96 -10.69 26.39
N ASN A 278 -12.47 -11.47 25.43
CA ASN A 278 -11.93 -12.81 25.67
C ASN A 278 -10.65 -12.74 26.50
N THR A 279 -9.80 -11.76 26.19
CA THR A 279 -8.59 -11.46 26.96
C THR A 279 -8.94 -11.13 28.42
N VAL A 280 -9.99 -10.34 28.66
CA VAL A 280 -10.51 -10.02 30.00
C VAL A 280 -11.03 -11.26 30.71
N GLN A 281 -11.75 -12.14 30.03
CA GLN A 281 -12.23 -13.40 30.61
C GLN A 281 -11.08 -14.33 30.99
N GLU A 282 -10.04 -14.43 30.16
CA GLU A 282 -8.87 -15.28 30.41
C GLU A 282 -7.97 -14.77 31.56
N GLN A 283 -7.67 -13.47 31.62
CA GLN A 283 -6.73 -12.88 32.57
C GLN A 283 -7.40 -12.36 33.86
N GLY A 284 -8.67 -11.96 33.77
CA GLY A 284 -9.33 -11.16 34.79
C GLY A 284 -8.87 -9.69 34.78
N VAL A 285 -9.70 -8.84 35.39
CA VAL A 285 -9.47 -7.37 35.49
C VAL A 285 -9.17 -6.91 36.92
N THR A 286 -9.24 -7.82 37.89
CA THR A 286 -9.04 -7.50 39.31
C THR A 286 -7.59 -7.64 39.70
N LEU A 287 -6.99 -6.55 40.18
CA LEU A 287 -5.65 -6.60 40.75
C LEU A 287 -5.61 -7.39 42.06
N SER A 288 -4.55 -8.19 42.24
CA SER A 288 -4.23 -8.76 43.55
C SER A 288 -3.68 -7.70 44.52
N GLU A 289 -3.81 -7.92 45.83
CA GLU A 289 -3.23 -7.02 46.86
C GLU A 289 -1.72 -6.78 46.64
N LYS A 290 -1.00 -7.81 46.19
CA LYS A 290 0.42 -7.71 45.87
C LYS A 290 0.69 -6.81 44.65
N ALA A 291 -0.16 -6.88 43.63
CA ALA A 291 -0.07 -6.02 42.46
C ALA A 291 -0.41 -4.57 42.79
N ILE A 292 -1.41 -4.34 43.65
CA ILE A 292 -1.75 -3.02 44.18
C ILE A 292 -0.55 -2.41 44.93
N ALA A 293 0.03 -3.15 45.87
CA ALA A 293 1.20 -2.69 46.62
C ALA A 293 2.39 -2.41 45.69
N LEU A 294 2.61 -3.27 44.68
CA LEU A 294 3.65 -3.07 43.69
C LEU A 294 3.48 -1.77 42.90
N LEU A 295 2.26 -1.45 42.46
CA LEU A 295 1.98 -0.20 41.74
C LEU A 295 2.13 1.03 42.64
N GLN A 296 1.67 0.96 43.90
CA GLN A 296 1.80 2.05 44.87
C GLN A 296 3.26 2.34 45.26
N ASP A 297 4.11 1.31 45.29
CA ASP A 297 5.55 1.44 45.57
C ASP A 297 6.36 1.84 44.33
N LEU A 298 5.84 1.61 43.12
CA LEU A 298 6.53 1.94 41.89
C LEU A 298 6.74 3.46 41.80
N ARG A 299 7.97 3.85 41.49
CA ARG A 299 8.33 5.24 41.18
C ARG A 299 8.78 5.31 39.73
N ILE A 300 8.02 6.02 38.91
CA ILE A 300 8.38 6.23 37.52
C ILE A 300 9.53 7.24 37.47
N THR A 301 10.59 6.86 36.77
CA THR A 301 11.75 7.72 36.48
C THR A 301 12.10 7.57 35.01
N PRO A 302 13.04 8.37 34.45
CA PRO A 302 13.46 8.19 33.06
C PRO A 302 13.94 6.76 32.71
N THR A 303 14.34 5.96 33.72
CA THR A 303 14.90 4.61 33.55
C THR A 303 14.15 3.52 34.32
N THR A 304 13.00 3.83 34.93
CA THR A 304 12.22 2.89 35.76
C THR A 304 10.73 3.05 35.44
N PRO A 305 9.96 1.98 35.21
CA PRO A 305 10.33 0.55 35.25
C PRO A 305 11.14 0.06 34.04
N GLY A 306 11.26 0.88 33.00
CA GLY A 306 12.14 0.66 31.86
C GLY A 306 12.61 1.99 31.28
N THR A 307 13.19 1.97 30.09
CA THR A 307 13.87 3.13 29.49
C THR A 307 12.99 3.95 28.56
N ILE A 308 11.68 3.69 28.48
CA ILE A 308 10.80 4.32 27.48
C ILE A 308 10.87 5.86 27.50
N VAL A 309 10.83 6.47 28.68
CA VAL A 309 10.89 7.93 28.83
C VAL A 309 12.25 8.46 28.37
N GLN A 310 13.36 7.86 28.83
CA GLN A 310 14.71 8.25 28.44
C GLN A 310 14.95 8.09 26.93
N ASP A 311 14.62 6.94 26.37
CA ASP A 311 14.91 6.61 24.98
C ASP A 311 14.04 7.45 24.02
N PHE A 312 12.78 7.72 24.41
CA PHE A 312 11.90 8.62 23.68
C PHE A 312 12.40 10.07 23.70
N ASP A 313 12.72 10.61 24.90
CA ASP A 313 13.28 11.96 25.03
C ASP A 313 14.55 12.12 24.20
N ARG A 314 15.44 11.13 24.24
CA ARG A 314 16.71 11.17 23.52
C ARG A 314 16.53 11.16 22.00
N LEU A 315 15.56 10.39 21.51
CA LEU A 315 15.24 10.38 20.08
C LEU A 315 14.61 11.72 19.66
N LEU A 316 13.71 12.28 20.48
CA LEU A 316 13.06 13.57 20.24
C LEU A 316 14.08 14.73 20.21
N GLU A 317 15.02 14.76 21.15
CA GLU A 317 16.15 15.70 21.16
C GLU A 317 17.03 15.54 19.91
N ARG A 318 17.29 14.30 19.49
CA ARG A 318 18.08 14.02 18.28
C ARG A 318 17.38 14.50 17.01
N ILE A 319 16.05 14.44 16.96
CA ILE A 319 15.27 14.96 15.82
C ILE A 319 15.41 16.49 15.79
N GLY A 320 15.14 17.14 16.92
CA GLY A 320 15.29 18.58 17.09
C GLY A 320 14.52 19.42 16.05
N ALA A 321 14.80 20.72 16.03
CA ALA A 321 14.17 21.65 15.09
C ALA A 321 14.63 21.44 13.63
N ASP A 322 15.88 21.00 13.43
CA ASP A 322 16.45 20.77 12.08
C ASP A 322 15.85 19.54 11.37
N GLY A 323 15.22 18.65 12.16
CA GLY A 323 14.61 17.40 11.73
C GLY A 323 15.59 16.36 11.20
N ILE A 324 15.04 15.19 10.89
CA ILE A 324 15.76 14.09 10.26
C ILE A 324 15.09 13.65 8.96
N PRO A 325 15.87 13.26 7.93
CA PRO A 325 15.32 12.88 6.65
C PRO A 325 14.47 11.61 6.74
N VAL A 326 13.35 11.61 6.04
CA VAL A 326 12.48 10.45 5.84
C VAL A 326 12.33 10.13 4.34
N SER A 327 11.84 8.93 4.02
CA SER A 327 11.51 8.56 2.64
C SER A 327 10.28 9.33 2.14
N SER A 328 10.22 9.62 0.84
CA SER A 328 9.08 10.33 0.24
C SER A 328 7.81 9.48 0.14
N THR A 329 7.95 8.16 0.00
CA THR A 329 6.82 7.25 -0.21
C THR A 329 6.22 6.75 1.08
N ARG A 330 7.05 6.23 2.00
CA ARG A 330 6.59 5.62 3.26
C ARG A 330 6.79 6.51 4.48
N GLN A 331 7.39 7.69 4.31
CA GLN A 331 7.73 8.61 5.41
C GLN A 331 8.61 7.98 6.51
N GLN A 332 9.24 6.84 6.23
CA GLN A 332 10.11 6.11 7.16
C GLN A 332 11.49 6.79 7.30
N LEU A 333 12.11 6.64 8.47
CA LEU A 333 13.45 7.15 8.76
C LEU A 333 14.46 6.67 7.71
N ASN A 334 15.31 7.59 7.24
CA ASN A 334 16.28 7.30 6.20
C ASN A 334 17.26 6.18 6.63
N LEU A 335 17.49 5.21 5.72
CA LEU A 335 18.32 4.04 6.00
C LEU A 335 19.76 4.37 6.46
N ASN A 336 20.32 5.50 6.03
CA ASN A 336 21.69 5.88 6.33
C ASN A 336 21.89 6.36 7.78
N ILE A 337 20.82 6.74 8.48
CA ILE A 337 20.90 7.25 9.86
C ILE A 337 20.44 6.22 10.90
N LEU A 338 19.82 5.11 10.49
CA LEU A 338 19.23 4.12 11.40
C LEU A 338 20.25 3.54 12.38
N LYS A 339 21.46 3.21 11.90
CA LYS A 339 22.52 2.65 12.74
C LYS A 339 22.93 3.62 13.85
N ASP A 340 23.07 4.90 13.50
CA ASP A 340 23.48 5.94 14.43
C ASP A 340 22.37 6.24 15.44
N LEU A 341 21.12 6.33 14.99
CA LEU A 341 19.96 6.50 15.89
C LEU A 341 19.82 5.33 16.87
N ASN A 342 19.98 4.09 16.39
CA ASN A 342 19.92 2.90 17.22
C ASN A 342 21.01 2.91 18.30
N ALA A 343 22.20 3.44 17.98
CA ALA A 343 23.31 3.52 18.93
C ALA A 343 23.10 4.57 20.04
N LEU A 344 22.14 5.49 19.89
CA LEU A 344 21.79 6.47 20.94
C LEU A 344 20.96 5.84 22.06
N LEU A 345 20.21 4.79 21.75
CA LEU A 345 19.25 4.17 22.67
C LEU A 345 19.96 3.40 23.78
N SER A 346 19.27 3.22 24.90
CA SER A 346 19.80 2.54 26.08
C SER A 346 20.08 1.06 25.85
N GLN A 347 19.32 0.44 24.94
CA GLN A 347 19.52 -0.95 24.49
C GLN A 347 19.56 -1.00 22.96
N PRO A 348 20.71 -0.70 22.32
CA PRO A 348 20.86 -0.78 20.88
C PRO A 348 20.68 -2.20 20.36
N ILE A 349 19.90 -2.35 19.30
CA ILE A 349 19.68 -3.64 18.63
C ILE A 349 20.89 -3.99 17.75
N GLN A 350 21.33 -5.23 17.86
CA GLN A 350 22.38 -5.81 17.03
C GLN A 350 21.75 -6.58 15.85
N ILE A 351 22.21 -6.28 14.63
CA ILE A 351 21.84 -6.95 13.38
C ILE A 351 23.06 -7.10 12.48
N ASP A 352 23.05 -8.07 11.57
CA ASP A 352 24.08 -8.28 10.54
C ASP A 352 23.48 -8.27 9.13
N LEU A 353 22.53 -7.36 8.88
CA LEU A 353 21.88 -7.20 7.58
C LEU A 353 22.70 -6.25 6.68
N LYS A 354 22.79 -6.57 5.39
CA LYS A 354 23.52 -5.73 4.40
C LYS A 354 22.86 -4.37 4.15
N ARG A 355 21.53 -4.31 4.20
CA ARG A 355 20.73 -3.11 3.93
C ARG A 355 19.52 -3.08 4.87
N PRO A 356 19.72 -2.77 6.17
CA PRO A 356 18.65 -2.78 7.14
C PRO A 356 17.65 -1.65 6.84
N GLN A 357 16.36 -1.97 6.97
CA GLN A 357 15.27 -0.99 6.91
C GLN A 357 14.88 -0.57 8.32
N GLN A 358 13.99 0.41 8.49
CA GLN A 358 13.58 0.87 9.82
C GLN A 358 13.00 -0.28 10.66
N LYS A 359 12.14 -1.12 10.08
CA LYS A 359 11.61 -2.33 10.73
C LYS A 359 12.66 -3.36 11.15
N SER A 360 13.88 -3.30 10.58
CA SER A 360 15.01 -4.12 11.02
C SER A 360 15.58 -3.68 12.38
N TYR A 361 15.20 -2.50 12.86
CA TYR A 361 15.48 -1.98 14.21
C TYR A 361 14.16 -1.79 14.97
N PRO A 362 13.59 -2.88 15.52
CA PRO A 362 12.28 -2.84 16.20
C PRO A 362 12.15 -1.79 17.31
N ASN A 363 13.22 -1.50 18.04
CA ASN A 363 13.28 -0.44 19.04
C ASN A 363 13.02 0.95 18.44
N LEU A 364 13.68 1.29 17.33
CA LEU A 364 13.42 2.53 16.60
C LEU A 364 12.05 2.52 15.93
N TYR A 365 11.57 1.36 15.49
CA TYR A 365 10.26 1.24 14.86
C TYR A 365 9.13 1.53 15.85
N GLY A 366 9.22 0.96 17.06
CA GLY A 366 8.28 1.23 18.16
C GLY A 366 8.35 2.67 18.67
N LEU A 367 9.55 3.23 18.87
CA LEU A 367 9.67 4.64 19.26
C LEU A 367 9.14 5.59 18.18
N TYR A 368 9.34 5.25 16.90
CA TYR A 368 8.79 6.02 15.80
C TYR A 368 7.27 5.97 15.75
N LEU A 369 6.64 4.82 16.06
CA LEU A 369 5.19 4.74 16.24
C LEU A 369 4.74 5.78 17.28
N LEU A 370 5.34 5.79 18.47
CA LEU A 370 4.95 6.72 19.53
C LEU A 370 5.20 8.19 19.16
N LEU A 371 6.27 8.50 18.43
CA LEU A 371 6.55 9.85 17.93
C LEU A 371 5.45 10.34 16.97
N ARG A 372 4.91 9.43 16.16
CA ARG A 372 3.82 9.71 15.21
C ARG A 372 2.47 9.82 15.92
N VAL A 373 2.16 8.86 16.80
CA VAL A 373 0.89 8.82 17.54
C VAL A 373 0.71 10.06 18.43
N THR A 374 1.77 10.45 19.14
CA THR A 374 1.70 11.60 20.08
C THR A 374 1.57 12.95 19.39
N GLY A 375 1.82 13.04 18.08
CA GLY A 375 1.90 14.31 17.34
C GLY A 375 3.11 15.19 17.71
N LEU A 376 4.00 14.73 18.60
CA LEU A 376 5.22 15.45 18.99
C LEU A 376 6.19 15.64 17.82
N THR A 377 5.99 14.86 16.76
CA THR A 377 6.68 15.06 15.49
C THR A 377 5.69 15.12 14.34
N GLN A 378 6.08 15.84 13.29
CA GLN A 378 5.31 15.98 12.06
C GLN A 378 6.24 15.86 10.85
N ILE A 379 5.66 15.51 9.70
CA ILE A 379 6.38 15.46 8.44
C ILE A 379 6.29 16.82 7.77
N CYS A 380 7.44 17.45 7.54
CA CYS A 380 7.53 18.72 6.82
C CYS A 380 8.38 18.56 5.57
N GLN A 381 7.92 19.17 4.47
CA GLN A 381 8.71 19.25 3.24
C GLN A 381 9.80 20.31 3.41
N THR A 382 11.08 19.91 3.44
CA THR A 382 12.21 20.84 3.49
C THR A 382 13.05 20.72 2.22
N GLY A 383 12.78 21.57 1.23
CA GLY A 383 13.38 21.46 -0.10
C GLY A 383 12.88 20.20 -0.83
N LYS A 384 13.81 19.36 -1.33
CA LYS A 384 13.46 18.12 -2.07
C LYS A 384 13.23 16.90 -1.18
N THR A 385 13.55 16.97 0.11
CA THR A 385 13.53 15.80 1.00
C THR A 385 12.60 16.06 2.17
N PRO A 386 11.57 15.21 2.38
CA PRO A 386 10.73 15.33 3.55
C PRO A 386 11.55 14.99 4.80
N LYS A 387 11.25 15.69 5.89
CA LYS A 387 11.88 15.50 7.19
C LYS A 387 10.83 15.28 8.26
N LEU A 388 11.14 14.41 9.21
CA LEU A 388 10.48 14.35 10.50
C LEU A 388 11.04 15.48 11.36
N VAL A 389 10.21 16.40 11.80
CA VAL A 389 10.58 17.55 12.65
C VAL A 389 9.76 17.55 13.93
N VAL A 390 10.29 18.15 14.99
CA VAL A 390 9.57 18.33 16.26
C VAL A 390 8.46 19.37 16.10
N ASN A 391 7.26 19.07 16.63
CA ASN A 391 6.20 20.06 16.81
C ASN A 391 6.55 20.96 18.00
N PRO A 392 6.82 22.26 17.81
CA PRO A 392 7.35 23.13 18.88
C PRO A 392 6.37 23.32 20.04
N ASP A 393 5.07 23.42 19.75
CA ASP A 393 4.06 23.68 20.78
C ASP A 393 3.85 22.45 21.66
N LEU A 394 3.71 21.27 21.03
CA LEU A 394 3.59 20.01 21.76
C LEU A 394 4.89 19.66 22.48
N TYR A 395 6.06 19.97 21.90
CA TYR A 395 7.34 19.76 22.56
C TYR A 395 7.48 20.65 23.80
N ALA A 396 7.07 21.91 23.73
CA ALA A 396 7.05 22.79 24.90
C ALA A 396 6.15 22.24 26.01
N ALA A 397 4.95 21.76 25.67
CA ALA A 397 4.06 21.09 26.62
C ALA A 397 4.68 19.82 27.20
N TRP A 398 5.30 18.98 26.36
CA TRP A 398 6.00 17.76 26.75
C TRP A 398 7.13 18.01 27.76
N GLN A 399 7.87 19.11 27.60
CA GLN A 399 8.94 19.49 28.53
C GLN A 399 8.43 19.90 29.92
N THR A 400 7.15 20.26 30.06
CA THR A 400 6.56 20.56 31.37
C THR A 400 6.12 19.31 32.14
N LEU A 401 5.95 18.18 31.45
CA LEU A 401 5.48 16.93 32.04
C LEU A 401 6.57 16.26 32.88
N ASN A 402 6.16 15.74 34.04
CA ASN A 402 7.02 14.92 34.88
C ASN A 402 7.19 13.49 34.30
N PRO A 403 8.15 12.68 34.78
CA PRO A 403 8.37 11.33 34.22
C PRO A 403 7.16 10.41 34.25
N THR A 404 6.31 10.49 35.28
CA THR A 404 5.07 9.71 35.39
C THR A 404 4.08 10.12 34.29
N GLU A 405 3.89 11.42 34.09
CA GLU A 405 2.99 11.96 33.05
C GLU A 405 3.47 11.61 31.64
N LYS A 406 4.79 11.69 31.39
CA LYS A 406 5.40 11.25 30.13
C LYS A 406 5.20 9.75 29.89
N TYR A 407 5.44 8.93 30.91
CA TYR A 407 5.28 7.48 30.82
C TYR A 407 3.85 7.09 30.45
N PHE A 408 2.85 7.66 31.13
CA PHE A 408 1.46 7.32 30.87
C PHE A 408 0.91 7.92 29.58
N THR A 409 1.39 9.09 29.15
CA THR A 409 1.11 9.61 27.81
C THR A 409 1.58 8.63 26.74
N LEU A 410 2.80 8.08 26.88
CA LEU A 410 3.33 7.09 25.94
C LEU A 410 2.61 5.75 26.03
N LEU A 411 2.17 5.33 27.23
CA LEU A 411 1.40 4.10 27.41
C LEU A 411 0.02 4.21 26.75
N GLU A 412 -0.67 5.33 26.91
CA GLU A 412 -1.93 5.64 26.25
C GLU A 412 -1.76 5.71 24.73
N ALA A 413 -0.71 6.40 24.26
CA ALA A 413 -0.38 6.43 22.84
C ALA A 413 -0.13 5.03 22.26
N TRP A 414 0.54 4.16 23.02
CA TRP A 414 0.82 2.82 22.56
C TRP A 414 -0.41 1.91 22.54
N LEU A 415 -1.13 1.84 23.67
CA LEU A 415 -2.18 0.84 23.84
C LEU A 415 -3.50 1.30 23.24
N ILE A 416 -3.84 2.59 23.31
CA ILE A 416 -5.13 3.08 22.81
C ILE A 416 -5.00 3.55 21.37
N ARG A 417 -4.08 4.49 21.13
CA ARG A 417 -4.03 5.25 19.88
C ARG A 417 -3.04 4.68 18.84
N GLY A 418 -2.39 3.57 19.15
CA GLY A 418 -1.32 3.00 18.33
C GLY A 418 -1.86 2.13 17.19
N ASP A 419 -1.53 2.45 15.94
CA ASP A 419 -1.93 1.69 14.76
C ASP A 419 -0.77 1.52 13.76
N LEU A 420 -0.70 0.39 13.04
CA LEU A 420 0.32 0.12 12.02
C LEU A 420 0.27 1.09 10.84
N GLU A 421 -0.88 1.69 10.55
CA GLU A 421 -1.05 2.69 9.50
C GLU A 421 -0.08 3.87 9.70
N LEU A 422 0.22 4.23 10.96
CA LEU A 422 1.17 5.29 11.32
C LEU A 422 2.62 4.93 10.99
N LEU A 423 2.91 3.65 10.74
CA LEU A 423 4.21 3.14 10.29
C LEU A 423 4.29 2.98 8.77
N GLY A 424 3.19 3.28 8.06
CA GLY A 424 3.06 3.10 6.61
C GLY A 424 2.93 1.64 6.19
N GLU A 425 2.41 0.79 7.08
CA GLU A 425 1.99 -0.58 6.77
C GLU A 425 0.45 -0.61 6.62
N ASP A 426 -0.09 -1.68 6.04
CA ASP A 426 -1.53 -1.82 5.84
C ASP A 426 -2.28 -1.94 7.18
N ARG A 427 -3.56 -1.55 7.17
CA ARG A 427 -4.43 -1.63 8.35
C ARG A 427 -4.53 -3.08 8.84
N ASN A 428 -4.38 -3.27 10.15
CA ASN A 428 -4.61 -4.54 10.82
C ASN A 428 -6.01 -4.53 11.44
N LEU A 429 -6.63 -5.70 11.60
CA LEU A 429 -7.93 -5.81 12.29
C LEU A 429 -7.85 -5.44 13.77
N LEU A 430 -6.65 -5.47 14.34
CA LEU A 430 -6.39 -5.05 15.72
C LEU A 430 -5.41 -3.89 15.74
N ASN A 431 -5.74 -2.86 16.54
CA ASN A 431 -4.78 -1.85 16.92
C ASN A 431 -3.63 -2.45 17.76
N GLU A 432 -2.57 -1.67 17.97
CA GLU A 432 -1.34 -2.17 18.60
C GLU A 432 -1.54 -2.60 20.05
N GLY A 433 -2.37 -1.89 20.81
CA GLY A 433 -2.67 -2.28 22.20
C GLY A 433 -3.42 -3.58 22.30
N SER A 434 -4.44 -3.79 21.47
CA SER A 434 -5.21 -5.03 21.40
C SER A 434 -4.31 -6.21 21.09
N ARG A 435 -3.38 -6.03 20.15
CA ARG A 435 -2.37 -7.06 19.82
C ARG A 435 -1.45 -7.38 21.00
N VAL A 436 -0.99 -6.35 21.71
CA VAL A 436 -0.11 -6.49 22.87
C VAL A 436 -0.84 -7.19 24.02
N LEU A 437 -2.07 -6.77 24.34
CA LEU A 437 -2.87 -7.32 25.43
C LEU A 437 -3.27 -8.78 25.14
N LYS A 438 -3.66 -9.11 23.90
CA LYS A 438 -3.91 -10.52 23.52
C LYS A 438 -2.64 -11.35 23.60
N ALA A 439 -1.50 -10.86 23.09
CA ALA A 439 -0.24 -11.59 23.20
C ALA A 439 0.24 -11.73 24.66
N TRP A 440 -0.11 -10.79 25.53
CA TRP A 440 0.23 -10.81 26.95
C TRP A 440 -0.37 -12.02 27.66
N THR A 441 -1.56 -12.51 27.27
CA THR A 441 -2.20 -13.65 27.92
C THR A 441 -1.31 -14.89 27.96
N GLU A 442 -0.57 -15.12 26.87
CA GLU A 442 0.37 -16.22 26.75
C GLU A 442 1.79 -15.86 27.21
N LEU A 443 2.19 -14.59 27.12
CA LEU A 443 3.52 -14.15 27.53
C LEU A 443 3.67 -14.00 29.05
N SER A 444 2.60 -13.67 29.78
CA SER A 444 2.60 -13.45 31.22
C SER A 444 2.74 -14.76 32.02
N LYS A 445 2.24 -15.88 31.49
CA LYS A 445 2.21 -17.19 32.16
C LYS A 445 3.58 -17.69 32.60
N GLN A 446 4.60 -17.57 31.74
CA GLN A 446 5.95 -18.04 32.05
C GLN A 446 7.02 -17.47 31.09
N PRO A 447 8.30 -17.43 31.49
CA PRO A 447 9.39 -17.06 30.59
C PRO A 447 9.45 -17.96 29.36
N LYS A 448 9.51 -17.37 28.16
CA LYS A 448 9.65 -18.08 26.88
C LYS A 448 11.09 -18.05 26.40
N THR A 449 11.58 -19.18 25.90
CA THR A 449 12.94 -19.33 25.36
C THR A 449 12.87 -19.81 23.93
N TYR A 450 13.61 -19.14 23.04
CA TYR A 450 13.68 -19.43 21.62
C TYR A 450 15.10 -19.85 21.28
N ARG A 451 15.29 -21.05 20.75
CA ARG A 451 16.60 -21.66 20.51
C ARG A 451 17.23 -21.20 19.21
N ASN A 452 16.41 -20.93 18.19
CA ASN A 452 16.82 -20.51 16.85
C ASN A 452 15.88 -19.42 16.30
N TYR A 453 16.13 -18.97 15.06
CA TYR A 453 15.30 -17.97 14.38
C TYR A 453 13.86 -18.49 14.12
N SER A 454 13.71 -19.74 13.70
CA SER A 454 12.38 -20.30 13.39
C SER A 454 11.46 -20.32 14.60
N GLU A 455 11.98 -20.63 15.79
CA GLU A 455 11.18 -20.61 17.02
C GLU A 455 10.73 -19.19 17.42
N GLN A 456 11.48 -18.13 17.07
CA GLN A 456 11.06 -16.75 17.35
C GLN A 456 10.18 -16.16 16.23
N ASP A 457 9.94 -16.85 15.11
CA ASP A 457 9.22 -16.27 13.96
C ASP A 457 7.82 -15.80 14.34
N GLN A 458 7.15 -16.49 15.28
CA GLN A 458 5.85 -16.07 15.82
C GLN A 458 5.88 -14.68 16.44
N LEU A 459 7.02 -14.24 17.00
CA LEU A 459 7.16 -12.89 17.58
C LEU A 459 7.08 -11.77 16.53
N ASN A 460 7.27 -12.07 15.23
CA ASN A 460 7.02 -11.10 14.16
C ASN A 460 5.54 -10.76 14.03
N TYR A 461 4.67 -11.72 14.35
CA TYR A 461 3.23 -11.59 14.18
C TYR A 461 2.57 -11.20 15.51
N TRP A 462 2.94 -11.89 16.60
CA TRP A 462 2.36 -11.71 17.94
C TRP A 462 3.45 -11.59 19.02
N PRO A 463 3.60 -10.43 19.68
CA PRO A 463 2.88 -9.18 19.45
C PRO A 463 3.41 -8.35 18.26
N GLY A 464 4.45 -8.82 17.57
CA GLY A 464 5.27 -8.00 16.68
C GLY A 464 6.54 -7.54 17.39
N PHE A 465 7.67 -7.49 16.67
CA PHE A 465 8.95 -7.20 17.30
C PHE A 465 9.05 -5.78 17.88
N HIS A 466 8.42 -4.78 17.26
CA HIS A 466 8.44 -3.41 17.79
C HIS A 466 7.64 -3.32 19.09
N ASN A 467 6.49 -3.97 19.16
CA ASN A 467 5.73 -4.13 20.40
C ASN A 467 6.54 -4.85 21.46
N LEU A 468 7.27 -5.92 21.12
CA LEU A 468 8.13 -6.61 22.08
C LEU A 468 9.23 -5.69 22.64
N THR A 469 9.79 -4.80 21.82
CA THR A 469 10.74 -3.79 22.32
C THR A 469 10.09 -2.70 23.15
N LEU A 470 8.87 -2.28 22.80
CA LEU A 470 8.09 -1.35 23.63
C LEU A 470 7.78 -1.98 24.99
N MET A 471 7.33 -3.24 25.04
CA MET A 471 7.15 -3.99 26.28
C MET A 471 8.42 -3.99 27.13
N GLN A 472 9.61 -4.13 26.54
CA GLN A 472 10.87 -4.02 27.27
C GLN A 472 11.10 -2.60 27.81
N MET A 473 10.89 -1.57 26.97
CA MET A 473 11.09 -0.16 27.35
C MET A 473 10.09 0.32 28.40
N PHE A 474 8.86 -0.20 28.41
CA PHE A 474 7.86 0.01 29.46
C PHE A 474 8.08 -0.88 30.69
N GLY A 475 9.09 -1.77 30.69
CA GLY A 475 9.40 -2.62 31.83
C GLY A 475 8.48 -3.82 32.03
N TRP A 476 7.67 -4.18 31.04
CA TRP A 476 6.80 -5.36 31.07
C TRP A 476 7.57 -6.67 30.92
N VAL A 477 8.67 -6.65 30.16
CA VAL A 477 9.50 -7.84 29.92
C VAL A 477 10.99 -7.55 30.05
N GLU A 478 11.74 -8.56 30.50
CA GLU A 478 13.18 -8.62 30.36
C GLU A 478 13.54 -9.49 29.13
N LEU A 479 14.36 -8.94 28.22
CA LEU A 479 14.81 -9.65 27.02
C LEU A 479 16.27 -10.11 27.14
N VAL A 480 16.56 -11.29 26.61
CA VAL A 480 17.94 -11.75 26.36
C VAL A 480 18.15 -11.85 24.87
N CYS A 481 19.00 -10.98 24.32
CA CYS A 481 19.24 -10.87 22.88
C CYS A 481 20.72 -11.15 22.56
N PRO A 482 21.07 -12.36 22.07
CA PRO A 482 22.44 -12.66 21.67
C PRO A 482 22.81 -11.96 20.36
N ARG A 483 24.10 -12.02 20.00
CA ARG A 483 24.55 -11.56 18.68
C ARG A 483 23.80 -12.29 17.56
N PRO A 484 23.40 -11.58 16.50
CA PRO A 484 22.77 -12.19 15.34
C PRO A 484 23.74 -13.12 14.61
N GLU A 485 23.20 -14.09 13.89
CA GLU A 485 23.96 -14.89 12.93
C GLU A 485 24.34 -14.04 11.70
N ALA A 486 25.35 -14.49 10.95
CA ALA A 486 25.83 -13.77 9.78
C ALA A 486 24.71 -13.55 8.75
N GLY A 487 24.53 -12.31 8.29
CA GLY A 487 23.47 -11.97 7.33
C GLY A 487 22.05 -11.91 7.92
N LYS A 488 21.86 -12.04 9.23
CA LYS A 488 20.54 -12.11 9.88
C LYS A 488 20.19 -10.86 10.69
N GLY A 489 18.88 -10.69 10.92
CA GLY A 489 18.32 -9.63 11.73
C GLY A 489 18.35 -9.93 13.23
N TRP A 490 17.56 -9.17 13.98
CA TRP A 490 17.52 -9.21 15.45
C TRP A 490 17.21 -10.61 15.99
N ARG A 491 17.90 -10.99 17.07
CA ARG A 491 17.79 -12.31 17.70
C ARG A 491 17.34 -12.18 19.15
N VAL A 492 16.21 -12.80 19.47
CA VAL A 492 15.60 -12.84 20.80
C VAL A 492 15.68 -14.26 21.37
N LYS A 493 16.58 -14.51 22.33
CA LYS A 493 16.75 -15.83 22.95
C LYS A 493 15.74 -16.08 24.06
N ARG A 494 15.37 -15.06 24.83
CA ARG A 494 14.45 -15.22 25.96
C ARG A 494 13.61 -13.96 26.17
N VAL A 495 12.33 -14.17 26.45
CA VAL A 495 11.38 -13.16 26.91
C VAL A 495 10.93 -13.58 28.30
N LYS A 496 11.14 -12.74 29.32
CA LYS A 496 10.72 -13.01 30.70
C LYS A 496 9.73 -11.93 31.13
N PRO A 497 8.46 -12.27 31.45
CA PRO A 497 7.50 -11.29 31.95
C PRO A 497 7.91 -10.77 33.33
N THR A 498 7.54 -9.53 33.65
CA THR A 498 7.76 -8.90 34.95
C THR A 498 6.43 -8.76 35.71
N PRO A 499 6.45 -8.74 37.06
CA PRO A 499 5.25 -8.45 37.85
C PRO A 499 4.65 -7.07 37.59
N ILE A 500 5.47 -6.10 37.15
CA ILE A 500 5.00 -4.76 36.81
C ILE A 500 4.20 -4.79 35.50
N GLY A 501 4.67 -5.54 34.50
CA GLY A 501 3.93 -5.73 33.25
C GLY A 501 2.55 -6.33 33.50
N ASP A 502 2.48 -7.32 34.39
CA ASP A 502 1.21 -7.96 34.77
C ASP A 502 0.25 -6.96 35.41
N ALA A 503 0.71 -6.21 36.41
CA ALA A 503 -0.10 -5.21 37.10
C ALA A 503 -0.59 -4.09 36.16
N ILE A 504 0.26 -3.59 35.26
CA ILE A 504 -0.13 -2.54 34.29
C ILE A 504 -1.12 -3.10 33.27
N ALA A 505 -0.89 -4.31 32.74
CA ALA A 505 -1.79 -4.96 31.79
C ALA A 505 -3.18 -5.19 32.39
N THR A 506 -3.27 -5.64 33.66
CA THR A 506 -4.55 -5.82 34.35
C THR A 506 -5.32 -4.51 34.48
N VAL A 507 -4.65 -3.39 34.83
CA VAL A 507 -5.31 -2.07 34.90
C VAL A 507 -5.77 -1.62 33.51
N ALA A 508 -4.95 -1.80 32.47
CA ALA A 508 -5.33 -1.47 31.10
C ALA A 508 -6.54 -2.29 30.63
N LEU A 509 -6.58 -3.59 30.92
CA LEU A 509 -7.73 -4.46 30.63
C LEU A 509 -8.98 -4.03 31.39
N SER A 510 -8.85 -3.63 32.65
CA SER A 510 -9.96 -3.07 33.43
C SER A 510 -10.49 -1.77 32.79
N ALA A 511 -9.59 -0.92 32.30
CA ALA A 511 -9.97 0.33 31.64
C ALA A 511 -10.73 0.06 30.33
N TYR A 512 -10.25 -0.88 29.51
CA TYR A 512 -10.95 -1.31 28.30
C TYR A 512 -12.34 -1.88 28.64
N HIS A 513 -12.43 -2.75 29.65
CA HIS A 513 -13.69 -3.35 30.07
C HIS A 513 -14.73 -2.29 30.47
N ASP A 514 -14.32 -1.29 31.27
CA ASP A 514 -15.20 -0.23 31.74
C ASP A 514 -15.63 0.76 30.64
N GLN A 515 -14.94 0.74 29.49
CA GLN A 515 -15.20 1.58 28.32
C GLN A 515 -15.80 0.76 27.17
N GLU A 516 -16.34 -0.42 27.49
CA GLU A 516 -16.98 -1.32 26.51
C GLU A 516 -16.07 -1.65 25.32
N PHE A 517 -14.76 -1.71 25.59
CA PHE A 517 -13.70 -2.11 24.65
C PHE A 517 -13.50 -1.18 23.45
N GLN A 518 -13.93 0.08 23.56
CA GLN A 518 -13.79 1.07 22.50
C GLN A 518 -13.54 2.47 23.06
N TRP A 519 -12.53 3.16 22.53
CA TRP A 519 -12.38 4.60 22.74
C TRP A 519 -12.58 5.39 21.46
N ALA A 520 -13.29 6.52 21.56
CA ALA A 520 -13.37 7.48 20.47
C ALA A 520 -11.98 8.03 20.08
N SER A 521 -11.05 8.08 21.03
CA SER A 521 -9.68 8.56 20.83
C SER A 521 -8.79 7.60 20.01
N GLU A 522 -9.23 6.36 19.76
CA GLU A 522 -8.55 5.43 18.84
C GLU A 522 -8.56 5.94 17.39
N SER A 523 -9.61 6.69 17.02
CA SER A 523 -9.80 7.22 15.66
C SER A 523 -9.74 8.75 15.61
N ASP A 524 -10.12 9.45 16.68
CA ASP A 524 -10.05 10.91 16.78
C ASP A 524 -8.93 11.40 17.72
N PHE A 525 -7.81 11.78 17.10
CA PHE A 525 -6.61 12.23 17.81
C PHE A 525 -6.70 13.69 18.25
N THR A 526 -7.77 14.40 17.89
CA THR A 526 -8.05 15.75 18.38
C THR A 526 -8.66 15.72 19.79
N LEU A 527 -9.15 14.55 20.23
CA LEU A 527 -9.68 14.37 21.57
C LEU A 527 -8.57 14.51 22.64
N PRO A 528 -8.90 15.07 23.83
CA PRO A 528 -7.98 15.20 24.95
C PRO A 528 -7.29 13.89 25.33
N TRP A 529 -6.08 13.99 25.87
CA TRP A 529 -5.35 12.88 26.50
C TRP A 529 -5.86 12.63 27.92
N GLY A 530 -5.59 11.42 28.43
CA GLY A 530 -5.89 11.02 29.81
C GLY A 530 -6.98 9.97 29.93
N ASP A 531 -7.24 9.21 28.87
CA ASP A 531 -8.19 8.09 28.88
C ASP A 531 -7.83 7.05 29.97
N PHE A 532 -6.53 6.81 30.19
CA PHE A 532 -6.06 5.92 31.24
C PHE A 532 -5.95 6.58 32.63
N GLN A 533 -6.04 7.91 32.72
CA GLN A 533 -5.77 8.63 33.95
C GLN A 533 -6.66 8.17 35.12
N PRO A 534 -8.00 8.05 34.99
CA PRO A 534 -8.86 7.64 36.09
C PRO A 534 -8.49 6.29 36.71
N TYR A 535 -7.95 5.36 35.91
CA TYR A 535 -7.64 3.99 36.30
C TYR A 535 -6.29 3.86 36.99
N PHE A 536 -5.29 4.65 36.59
CA PHE A 536 -3.95 4.63 37.17
C PHE A 536 -3.74 5.67 38.28
N GLN A 537 -4.56 6.74 38.34
CA GLN A 537 -4.46 7.80 39.34
C GLN A 537 -4.39 7.30 40.80
N PRO A 538 -5.14 6.26 41.22
CA PRO A 538 -5.07 5.75 42.60
C PRO A 538 -3.69 5.23 43.02
N TYR A 539 -2.88 4.81 42.05
CA TYR A 539 -1.53 4.28 42.27
C TYR A 539 -0.44 5.33 42.00
N PHE A 540 -0.73 6.31 41.14
CA PHE A 540 0.20 7.36 40.69
C PHE A 540 -0.39 8.77 40.88
N PRO A 541 -0.53 9.26 42.13
CA PRO A 541 -1.14 10.55 42.43
C PRO A 541 -0.35 11.78 41.91
N GLU A 542 0.88 11.57 41.45
CA GLU A 542 1.72 12.58 40.80
C GLU A 542 1.36 12.83 39.33
N TRP A 543 0.58 11.94 38.69
CA TRP A 543 0.02 12.22 37.37
C TRP A 543 -1.05 13.29 37.49
N ARG A 544 -0.76 14.54 37.10
CA ARG A 544 -1.72 15.66 37.26
C ARG A 544 -1.99 16.41 35.96
N GLN A 545 -1.09 16.28 35.00
CA GLN A 545 -1.15 16.94 33.71
C GLN A 545 -1.08 15.90 32.60
N ASN A 546 -1.82 16.15 31.52
CA ASN A 546 -1.76 15.38 30.29
C ASN A 546 -1.10 16.22 29.20
N LEU A 547 -0.60 15.54 28.16
CA LEU A 547 -0.14 16.23 26.96
C LEU A 547 -1.30 17.05 26.36
N THR A 548 -0.98 18.19 25.76
CA THR A 548 -2.00 18.98 25.04
C THR A 548 -2.43 18.22 23.79
N ALA A 549 -3.74 18.17 23.52
CA ALA A 549 -4.24 17.52 22.31
C ALA A 549 -3.72 18.22 21.05
N LEU A 550 -3.51 17.44 19.99
CA LEU A 550 -3.12 18.00 18.71
C LEU A 550 -4.22 18.92 18.21
N GLN A 551 -3.85 20.16 17.87
CA GLN A 551 -4.80 21.10 17.29
C GLN A 551 -4.97 20.79 15.81
N PRO A 552 -6.20 20.84 15.27
CA PRO A 552 -6.40 20.75 13.84
C PRO A 552 -5.63 21.87 13.13
N PRO A 553 -5.20 21.64 11.87
CA PRO A 553 -4.55 22.68 11.08
C PRO A 553 -5.41 23.94 11.06
N ALA A 554 -4.78 25.11 11.21
CA ALA A 554 -5.49 26.36 11.05
C ALA A 554 -5.97 26.49 9.59
N HIS A 555 -7.21 26.95 9.41
CA HIS A 555 -7.76 27.23 8.09
C HIS A 555 -6.84 28.20 7.33
N GLN A 556 -6.36 27.76 6.18
CA GLN A 556 -5.41 28.50 5.36
C GLN A 556 -6.17 29.45 4.44
N THR A 557 -6.14 30.76 4.69
CA THR A 557 -6.80 31.74 3.82
C THR A 557 -5.90 32.19 2.67
N GLY A 558 -6.34 31.98 1.43
CA GLY A 558 -5.56 32.38 0.27
C GLY A 558 -6.06 31.79 -1.05
N THR A 559 -5.33 32.09 -2.12
CA THR A 559 -5.48 31.36 -3.38
C THR A 559 -4.41 30.29 -3.46
N CYS A 560 -4.82 29.03 -3.50
CA CYS A 560 -3.93 27.88 -3.62
C CYS A 560 -3.61 27.63 -5.09
N ILE A 561 -2.35 27.34 -5.40
CA ILE A 561 -1.92 26.89 -6.73
C ILE A 561 -1.53 25.42 -6.64
N PHE A 562 -2.27 24.57 -7.35
CA PHE A 562 -2.00 23.16 -7.48
C PHE A 562 -1.37 22.84 -8.83
N LYS A 563 -0.35 21.99 -8.82
CA LYS A 563 0.12 21.28 -9.99
C LYS A 563 -0.47 19.87 -9.99
N VAL A 564 -1.29 19.59 -10.99
CA VAL A 564 -1.99 18.31 -11.16
C VAL A 564 -1.31 17.55 -12.30
N SER A 565 -0.93 16.30 -12.07
CA SER A 565 -0.20 15.49 -13.04
C SER A 565 -0.85 14.13 -13.25
N LEU A 566 -0.95 13.70 -14.50
CA LEU A 566 -1.38 12.37 -14.91
C LEU A 566 -0.33 11.84 -15.90
N GLY A 567 0.48 10.87 -15.48
CA GLY A 567 1.63 10.43 -16.27
C GLY A 567 2.58 11.59 -16.63
N LYS A 568 2.76 11.84 -17.94
CA LYS A 568 3.62 12.94 -18.46
C LYS A 568 2.88 14.28 -18.60
N ILE A 569 1.55 14.30 -18.52
CA ILE A 569 0.77 15.54 -18.65
C ILE A 569 0.66 16.23 -17.30
N TRP A 570 0.60 17.56 -17.32
CA TRP A 570 0.32 18.32 -16.11
C TRP A 570 -0.45 19.61 -16.37
N ARG A 571 -1.09 20.10 -15.32
CA ARG A 571 -1.95 21.27 -15.28
C ARG A 571 -1.58 22.11 -14.07
N ARG A 572 -1.62 23.43 -14.18
CA ARG A 572 -1.59 24.32 -13.01
C ARG A 572 -2.97 24.93 -12.82
N LEU A 573 -3.51 24.75 -11.63
CA LEU A 573 -4.84 25.19 -11.25
C LEU A 573 -4.72 26.19 -10.11
N SER A 574 -5.36 27.35 -10.21
CA SER A 574 -5.60 28.21 -9.06
C SER A 574 -6.98 27.92 -8.49
N ILE A 575 -7.11 27.89 -7.17
CA ILE A 575 -8.38 27.66 -6.49
C ILE A 575 -8.46 28.46 -5.18
N SER A 576 -9.65 28.92 -4.82
CA SER A 576 -9.91 29.59 -3.54
C SER A 576 -9.72 28.61 -2.37
N SER A 577 -9.13 29.07 -1.26
CA SER A 577 -9.17 28.33 0.01
C SER A 577 -10.60 28.03 0.48
N GLU A 578 -11.55 28.90 0.12
CA GLU A 578 -12.97 28.78 0.45
C GLU A 578 -13.75 27.88 -0.54
N SER A 579 -13.08 27.29 -1.54
CA SER A 579 -13.72 26.30 -2.42
C SER A 579 -13.64 24.91 -1.83
N THR A 580 -14.54 24.04 -2.26
CA THR A 580 -14.61 22.64 -1.83
C THR A 580 -13.63 21.76 -2.60
N LEU A 581 -13.36 20.56 -2.09
CA LEU A 581 -12.64 19.52 -2.84
C LEU A 581 -13.40 19.10 -4.10
N GLU A 582 -14.74 19.07 -4.06
CA GLU A 582 -15.58 18.83 -5.24
C GLU A 582 -15.27 19.84 -6.36
N ALA A 583 -15.22 21.15 -6.02
CA ALA A 583 -14.88 22.19 -6.98
C ALA A 583 -13.44 22.06 -7.54
N LEU A 584 -12.52 21.45 -6.78
CA LEU A 584 -11.20 21.10 -7.29
C LEU A 584 -11.26 19.91 -8.24
N GLY A 585 -12.03 18.87 -7.92
CA GLY A 585 -12.26 17.70 -8.77
C GLY A 585 -12.85 18.11 -10.12
N ASP A 586 -13.88 18.97 -10.11
CA ASP A 586 -14.45 19.56 -11.32
C ASP A 586 -13.40 20.28 -12.17
N LEU A 587 -12.57 21.11 -11.53
CA LEU A 587 -11.53 21.87 -12.22
C LEU A 587 -10.41 20.97 -12.76
N ILE A 588 -10.11 19.85 -12.09
CA ILE A 588 -9.18 18.82 -12.57
C ILE A 588 -9.75 18.16 -13.82
N ARG A 589 -10.98 17.67 -13.78
CA ARG A 589 -11.66 17.04 -14.92
C ARG A 589 -11.75 17.98 -16.12
N GLU A 590 -12.20 19.21 -15.91
CA GLU A 590 -12.24 20.26 -16.95
C GLU A 590 -10.85 20.50 -17.56
N SER A 591 -9.78 20.41 -16.76
CA SER A 591 -8.43 20.66 -17.24
C SER A 591 -7.88 19.60 -18.18
N VAL A 592 -8.42 18.37 -18.13
CA VAL A 592 -8.07 17.25 -19.01
C VAL A 592 -9.22 16.86 -19.93
N ASP A 593 -10.24 17.72 -20.04
CA ASP A 593 -11.38 17.55 -20.92
C ASP A 593 -12.15 16.23 -20.64
N CYS A 594 -12.21 15.83 -19.36
CA CYS A 594 -13.03 14.71 -18.89
C CYS A 594 -14.44 15.17 -18.47
N ASP A 595 -15.43 14.33 -18.73
CA ASP A 595 -16.80 14.46 -18.24
C ASP A 595 -16.90 14.07 -16.74
N SER A 596 -18.04 14.40 -16.12
CA SER A 596 -18.32 14.12 -14.69
C SER A 596 -19.39 13.03 -14.54
N ASP A 597 -19.14 11.89 -15.15
CA ASP A 597 -20.06 10.74 -15.28
C ASP A 597 -19.79 9.61 -14.27
N HIS A 598 -18.69 9.70 -13.51
CA HIS A 598 -18.24 8.69 -12.56
C HIS A 598 -17.92 9.25 -11.16
N LEU A 599 -17.83 8.35 -10.17
CA LEU A 599 -17.45 8.67 -8.79
C LEU A 599 -15.95 8.98 -8.67
N ASP A 600 -15.60 9.70 -7.61
CA ASP A 600 -14.23 10.07 -7.30
C ASP A 600 -13.88 10.02 -5.80
N LEU A 601 -12.59 10.17 -5.54
CA LEU A 601 -11.96 10.07 -4.22
C LEU A 601 -10.71 10.96 -4.18
N PHE A 602 -10.57 11.74 -3.10
CA PHE A 602 -9.30 12.34 -2.72
C PHE A 602 -8.66 11.55 -1.58
N SER A 603 -7.37 11.22 -1.70
CA SER A 603 -6.61 10.53 -0.65
C SER A 603 -5.32 11.28 -0.31
N PHE A 604 -5.07 11.51 0.98
CA PHE A 604 -3.86 12.19 1.45
C PHE A 604 -3.44 11.70 2.84
N LYS A 605 -2.25 12.12 3.26
CA LYS A 605 -1.74 11.84 4.61
C LYS A 605 -2.02 13.01 5.54
N ASP A 606 -2.62 12.76 6.70
CA ASP A 606 -2.77 13.77 7.75
C ASP A 606 -1.42 14.12 8.41
N ALA A 607 -1.40 15.03 9.38
CA ALA A 607 -0.17 15.47 10.06
C ALA A 607 0.56 14.32 10.79
N MET A 608 -0.18 13.28 11.19
CA MET A 608 0.30 12.06 11.84
C MET A 608 0.62 10.97 10.81
N GLY A 609 0.32 11.22 9.53
CA GLY A 609 0.48 10.42 8.33
C GLY A 609 -0.41 9.18 8.23
N ARG A 610 -1.61 9.26 8.79
CA ARG A 610 -2.74 8.35 8.46
C ARG A 610 -3.31 8.72 7.10
N THR A 611 -3.83 7.73 6.37
CA THR A 611 -4.55 7.97 5.13
C THR A 611 -5.93 8.53 5.46
N VAL A 612 -6.20 9.74 4.97
CA VAL A 612 -7.52 10.35 4.95
C VAL A 612 -8.06 10.24 3.54
N GLU A 613 -9.29 9.74 3.43
CA GLU A 613 -10.01 9.58 2.18
C GLU A 613 -11.29 10.40 2.25
N ILE A 614 -11.47 11.29 1.28
CA ILE A 614 -12.65 12.13 1.12
C ILE A 614 -13.35 11.68 -0.16
N HIS A 615 -14.55 11.14 -0.01
CA HIS A 615 -15.29 10.52 -1.11
C HIS A 615 -16.24 11.50 -1.81
N HIS A 616 -16.66 11.10 -3.01
CA HIS A 616 -17.72 11.77 -3.76
C HIS A 616 -19.02 11.94 -2.93
N PRO A 617 -19.82 13.02 -3.10
CA PRO A 617 -21.01 13.28 -2.28
C PRO A 617 -22.16 12.27 -2.41
N TYR A 618 -22.14 11.47 -3.48
CA TYR A 618 -23.08 10.35 -3.64
C TYR A 618 -22.61 9.06 -2.96
N ASN A 619 -21.47 9.08 -2.29
CA ASN A 619 -21.06 8.00 -1.42
C ASN A 619 -21.62 8.26 -0.02
N ASP A 620 -22.76 7.63 0.29
CA ASP A 620 -23.47 7.75 1.58
C ASP A 620 -23.05 6.68 2.61
N TRP A 621 -22.09 5.83 2.25
CA TRP A 621 -21.65 4.70 3.07
C TRP A 621 -20.81 5.12 4.30
N ARG A 622 -20.17 6.29 4.30
CA ARG A 622 -19.23 6.71 5.34
C ARG A 622 -19.72 7.95 6.09
N ASP A 623 -19.72 7.89 7.43
CA ASP A 623 -20.02 9.03 8.34
C ASP A 623 -18.93 10.13 8.35
N SER A 624 -18.20 10.26 7.23
CA SER A 624 -17.11 11.21 7.01
C SER A 624 -17.55 12.31 6.05
N LYS A 625 -17.01 13.52 6.21
CA LYS A 625 -17.27 14.64 5.31
C LYS A 625 -17.02 14.24 3.85
N ALA A 626 -17.98 14.55 2.98
CA ALA A 626 -17.83 14.37 1.54
C ALA A 626 -17.03 15.50 0.89
N SER A 627 -16.63 15.33 -0.37
CA SER A 627 -15.80 16.30 -1.09
C SER A 627 -16.46 17.68 -1.26
N ASN A 628 -17.79 17.79 -1.19
CA ASN A 628 -18.55 19.04 -1.20
C ASN A 628 -18.62 19.73 0.18
N GLU A 629 -18.15 19.10 1.25
CA GLU A 629 -18.15 19.63 2.62
C GLU A 629 -16.74 20.04 3.12
N VAL A 630 -15.70 19.58 2.44
CA VAL A 630 -14.30 19.85 2.80
C VAL A 630 -13.76 21.01 1.98
N LEU A 631 -13.32 22.08 2.66
CA LEU A 631 -12.71 23.23 2.02
C LEU A 631 -11.21 22.99 1.74
N ILE A 632 -10.70 23.59 0.67
CA ILE A 632 -9.26 23.56 0.33
C ILE A 632 -8.42 24.14 1.47
N GLY A 633 -8.88 25.21 2.11
CA GLY A 633 -8.18 25.85 3.23
C GLY A 633 -8.09 24.98 4.49
N ASP A 634 -8.95 23.96 4.62
CA ASP A 634 -8.92 23.03 5.77
C ASP A 634 -7.97 21.84 5.55
N LEU A 635 -7.42 21.69 4.35
CA LEU A 635 -6.50 20.60 4.06
C LEU A 635 -5.18 20.79 4.83
N PRO A 636 -4.60 19.71 5.40
CA PRO A 636 -3.32 19.74 6.08
C PRO A 636 -2.12 19.79 5.10
N LEU A 637 -2.30 20.38 3.92
CA LEU A 637 -1.27 20.46 2.89
C LEU A 637 -0.44 21.74 3.04
N GLN A 638 0.87 21.61 2.91
CA GLN A 638 1.82 22.71 2.80
C GLN A 638 2.44 22.72 1.40
N PRO A 639 2.96 23.87 0.91
CA PRO A 639 3.66 23.92 -0.36
C PRO A 639 4.74 22.83 -0.49
N GLY A 640 4.65 22.06 -1.58
CA GLY A 640 5.46 20.88 -1.88
C GLY A 640 4.80 19.54 -1.55
N MET A 641 3.75 19.51 -0.71
CA MET A 641 2.98 18.29 -0.41
C MET A 641 1.99 17.95 -1.52
N SER A 642 1.66 16.67 -1.62
CA SER A 642 0.73 16.12 -2.61
C SER A 642 -0.40 15.34 -1.95
N MET A 643 -1.53 15.30 -2.65
CA MET A 643 -2.61 14.34 -2.47
C MET A 643 -2.87 13.59 -3.78
N THR A 644 -3.57 12.48 -3.71
CA THR A 644 -4.05 11.74 -4.87
C THR A 644 -5.52 12.08 -5.12
N TYR A 645 -5.88 12.30 -6.38
CA TYR A 645 -7.26 12.35 -6.83
C TYR A 645 -7.50 11.17 -7.77
N LEU A 646 -8.39 10.27 -7.39
CA LEU A 646 -8.80 9.13 -8.20
C LEU A 646 -10.18 9.42 -8.77
N PHE A 647 -10.27 9.47 -10.09
CA PHE A 647 -11.52 9.63 -10.83
C PHE A 647 -11.83 8.35 -11.61
N ASP A 648 -13.09 7.94 -11.62
CA ASP A 648 -13.58 6.71 -12.24
C ASP A 648 -12.90 5.44 -11.70
N PHE A 649 -13.59 4.72 -10.82
CA PHE A 649 -13.07 3.49 -10.23
C PHE A 649 -12.96 2.32 -11.23
N GLY A 650 -13.55 2.43 -12.43
CA GLY A 650 -13.35 1.48 -13.53
C GLY A 650 -11.99 1.68 -14.20
N ASP A 651 -11.77 2.86 -14.78
CA ASP A 651 -10.54 3.16 -15.53
C ASP A 651 -9.36 3.65 -14.67
N CYS A 652 -9.62 3.98 -13.41
CA CYS A 652 -8.64 4.35 -12.38
C CYS A 652 -7.76 5.53 -12.79
N TRP A 653 -8.39 6.67 -13.12
CA TRP A 653 -7.68 7.90 -13.45
C TRP A 653 -7.04 8.50 -12.19
N GLU A 654 -5.79 8.13 -11.95
CA GLU A 654 -5.03 8.56 -10.78
C GLU A 654 -4.19 9.82 -11.07
N PHE A 655 -4.60 10.95 -10.49
CA PHE A 655 -3.91 12.23 -10.58
C PHE A 655 -3.09 12.49 -9.31
N ASN A 656 -1.83 12.90 -9.49
CA ASN A 656 -1.04 13.51 -8.42
C ASN A 656 -1.36 15.01 -8.35
N VAL A 657 -1.89 15.47 -7.22
CA VAL A 657 -2.29 16.85 -6.97
C VAL A 657 -1.34 17.46 -5.94
N GLN A 658 -0.34 18.19 -6.43
CA GLN A 658 0.68 18.83 -5.59
C GLN A 658 0.34 20.30 -5.32
N LEU A 659 0.33 20.72 -4.05
CA LEU A 659 0.23 22.14 -3.70
C LEU A 659 1.58 22.82 -3.96
N GLU A 660 1.67 23.73 -4.93
CA GLU A 660 2.91 24.47 -5.24
C GLU A 660 3.05 25.75 -4.41
N GLU A 661 1.95 26.48 -4.21
CA GLU A 661 1.96 27.80 -3.57
C GLU A 661 0.62 28.11 -2.89
N ILE A 662 0.67 28.90 -1.81
CA ILE A 662 -0.51 29.58 -1.23
C ILE A 662 -0.26 31.08 -1.29
N GLN A 663 -1.05 31.79 -2.09
CA GLN A 663 -0.98 33.24 -2.20
C GLN A 663 -1.85 33.87 -1.10
N PRO A 664 -1.26 34.60 -0.13
CA PRO A 664 -1.98 35.09 1.03
C PRO A 664 -2.96 36.22 0.67
N GLY A 665 -4.07 36.28 1.41
CA GLY A 665 -5.09 37.32 1.28
C GLY A 665 -6.47 36.77 0.90
N LYS A 666 -7.48 37.64 0.82
CA LYS A 666 -8.83 37.21 0.43
C LYS A 666 -8.81 36.71 -1.02
N PRO A 667 -9.31 35.49 -1.29
CA PRO A 667 -9.42 34.97 -2.65
C PRO A 667 -10.19 35.95 -3.54
N LYS A 668 -9.65 36.24 -4.72
CA LYS A 668 -10.32 37.12 -5.69
C LYS A 668 -11.52 36.37 -6.28
N ARG A 669 -12.60 37.10 -6.60
CA ARG A 669 -13.76 36.53 -7.30
C ARG A 669 -13.30 35.89 -8.62
N GLY A 670 -13.66 34.61 -8.82
CA GLY A 670 -13.22 33.83 -9.98
C GLY A 670 -11.77 33.36 -9.89
N SER A 671 -11.24 33.09 -8.69
CA SER A 671 -9.90 32.52 -8.48
C SER A 671 -9.75 31.10 -9.02
N ASN A 672 -10.85 30.39 -9.25
CA ASN A 672 -10.86 29.00 -9.71
C ASN A 672 -10.62 28.97 -11.22
N LYS A 673 -9.39 28.64 -11.64
CA LYS A 673 -8.97 28.71 -13.05
C LYS A 673 -7.88 27.69 -13.37
N ILE A 674 -7.88 27.25 -14.62
CA ILE A 674 -6.74 26.57 -15.22
C ILE A 674 -5.75 27.66 -15.67
N LEU A 675 -4.56 27.67 -15.07
CA LEU A 675 -3.49 28.62 -15.36
C LEU A 675 -2.61 28.15 -16.53
N GLU A 676 -2.25 26.86 -16.53
CA GLU A 676 -1.35 26.28 -17.52
C GLU A 676 -1.79 24.86 -17.91
N ARG A 677 -1.61 24.53 -19.19
CA ARG A 677 -1.78 23.17 -19.72
C ARG A 677 -0.49 22.72 -20.38
N HIS A 678 0.01 21.55 -20.01
CA HIS A 678 1.20 20.94 -20.62
C HIS A 678 0.97 19.48 -20.98
N GLY A 679 1.29 19.14 -22.23
CA GLY A 679 0.94 17.85 -22.83
C GLY A 679 -0.53 17.81 -23.26
N LYS A 680 -0.80 17.11 -24.37
CA LYS A 680 -2.16 16.87 -24.87
C LYS A 680 -2.93 16.08 -23.81
N ALA A 681 -4.14 16.51 -23.46
CA ALA A 681 -5.00 15.69 -22.63
C ALA A 681 -5.18 14.31 -23.31
N PRO A 682 -5.01 13.19 -22.59
CA PRO A 682 -5.43 11.91 -23.14
C PRO A 682 -6.92 12.00 -23.43
N GLU A 683 -7.35 11.33 -24.50
CA GLU A 683 -8.77 11.14 -24.72
C GLU A 683 -9.31 10.31 -23.55
N GLN A 684 -10.41 10.76 -22.92
CA GLN A 684 -10.97 10.07 -21.77
C GLN A 684 -11.33 8.62 -22.13
N TYR A 685 -11.86 8.41 -23.32
CA TYR A 685 -12.10 7.07 -23.88
C TYR A 685 -11.57 7.05 -25.32
N PRO A 686 -10.29 6.69 -25.55
CA PRO A 686 -9.68 6.74 -26.87
C PRO A 686 -10.46 5.91 -27.89
N ASN A 687 -10.81 6.53 -29.01
CA ASN A 687 -11.41 5.80 -30.13
C ASN A 687 -10.31 4.95 -30.80
N TRP A 688 -10.43 3.63 -30.80
CA TRP A 688 -9.35 2.72 -31.24
C TRP A 688 -9.21 2.59 -32.78
N ASP A 689 -9.62 3.60 -33.56
CA ASP A 689 -9.75 3.54 -35.03
C ASP A 689 -9.08 4.72 -35.78
N GLU A 690 -7.80 5.02 -35.54
CA GLU A 690 -7.02 5.90 -36.44
C GLU A 690 -5.62 5.35 -36.68
N ASP A 691 -5.51 4.39 -37.60
CA ASP A 691 -4.35 4.16 -38.49
C ASP A 691 -4.79 3.17 -39.60
N GLU A 692 -5.54 3.68 -40.59
CA GLU A 692 -5.68 3.06 -41.93
C GLU A 692 -4.45 3.36 -42.82
#